data_AF-A0A2N2GN39-F1
#
_entry.id   AF-A0A2N2GN39-F1
#
_cell.length_a   1.000
_cell.length_b   1.000
_cell.length_c   1.000
_cell.angle_alpha   90.00
_cell.angle_beta   90.00
_cell.angle_gamma   90.00
#
_symmetry.space_group_name_H-M   'P 1'
#
loop_
_entity.id
_entity.type
_entity.pdbx_description
1 polymer ?
#
loop_
_entity_poly.entity_id
_entity_poly.type
_entity_poly.pdbx_seq_one_letter_code
_entity_poly.pdbx_strand_id
1 'polypeptide(L)'
;MKTLLSLILTLAALATSPAPAIAAPARPVNKATLPRHLPAFKTPAELTRDSNSQLVDFMTAHPELYGITVAPPAGFTMYAEFEPVDAMYLVYDDTQRDYYIDLIEAATVYVDVVLWHSDAEADIAAILQANLSAPALARVSYIDFYGTTHYVFTSPYEIDSAVDSIWAVDFGPYFVKNGDGQVAIVDPHYYLERINDNAIPEKMGDLLGMTVYRPDLNFEGGNFFSDGQGTCYSTTMVHESNTKYTAGEIDQIFLDYFGCQKMFWLTPLQGEGTGHIDMFFILASPTDVIVGSFLQSQDATNKTAMDDNAALLEGATNFAGDSLTVHRIPMPNPGSDYYGRIWRSYTNGLRLNDAYLVPTFTEHSAYELDAIAVLNTALPGVATVSVPSDAIMPWGGAIHCTTRSKPVGTPYLAATEPGYLCDGMPFCDDCTNECAADETGCMENGDRFVCGNNDMDVCLERIALPCPSSAQCTDGTCGGEDCTDACLPWETGCVDDDNRFICAEGGDGDLCIDPVAFACETGRSCTGGICTPTDGSCGGIDFAGECQGDVSVWCEDGYLAAYDCAADGMGCGWLASEEYYDCVDRAACTDGCELGETRCADGNAARQVCAEAFDGDRCLEWKAIDCSEGTTCVNGACVAPCTDECVAGETLCADFDNLSTCTLNAATGCTELVPAACEDGTTCRDGACAAPKKADDGCSCTTGSRAPASGAPLFLMMLGLAGFFLRRRAL
;
A
#
# COMPACT_ATOMS: atom_id res chain seq x y z
N MET A 1 -54.37 0.51 46.03
CA MET A 1 -53.58 -0.71 45.73
C MET A 1 -53.34 -0.94 44.24
N LYS A 2 -54.28 -0.65 43.31
CA LYS A 2 -54.01 -0.80 41.86
C LYS A 2 -53.19 0.33 41.21
N THR A 3 -53.12 1.51 41.82
CA THR A 3 -52.32 2.65 41.31
C THR A 3 -50.87 2.66 41.79
N LEU A 4 -50.54 1.93 42.86
CA LEU A 4 -49.18 1.82 43.38
C LEU A 4 -48.38 0.72 42.65
N LEU A 5 -49.07 -0.34 42.20
CA LEU A 5 -48.45 -1.44 41.46
C LEU A 5 -48.04 -1.05 40.03
N SER A 6 -48.77 -0.09 39.42
CA SER A 6 -48.47 0.41 38.07
C SER A 6 -47.37 1.48 38.04
N LEU A 7 -46.90 1.97 39.19
CA LEU A 7 -45.75 2.89 39.28
C LEU A 7 -44.45 2.12 39.58
N ILE A 8 -44.55 1.00 40.30
CA ILE A 8 -43.42 0.13 40.62
C ILE A 8 -43.01 -0.74 39.42
N LEU A 9 -43.96 -1.16 38.57
CA LEU A 9 -43.62 -1.90 37.34
C LEU A 9 -42.95 -1.05 36.25
N THR A 10 -43.20 0.27 36.22
CA THR A 10 -42.56 1.17 35.24
C THR A 10 -41.18 1.62 35.69
N LEU A 11 -40.90 1.67 36.99
CA LEU A 11 -39.55 1.97 37.50
C LEU A 11 -38.60 0.76 37.49
N ALA A 12 -39.12 -0.48 37.49
CA ALA A 12 -38.28 -1.68 37.42
C ALA A 12 -37.83 -2.05 35.99
N ALA A 13 -38.44 -1.46 34.96
CA ALA A 13 -38.09 -1.68 33.55
C ALA A 13 -37.05 -0.68 32.99
N LEU A 14 -36.49 0.20 33.82
CA LEU A 14 -35.55 1.26 33.42
C LEU A 14 -34.14 1.11 34.04
N ALA A 15 -33.82 -0.02 34.67
CA ALA A 15 -32.58 -0.18 35.44
C ALA A 15 -31.78 -1.47 35.15
N THR A 16 -31.95 -2.13 34.00
CA THR A 16 -31.11 -3.27 33.59
C THR A 16 -30.81 -3.32 32.09
N SER A 17 -30.70 -2.17 31.44
CA SER A 17 -29.91 -2.10 30.20
C SER A 17 -28.44 -2.04 30.62
N PRO A 18 -27.56 -2.98 30.21
CA PRO A 18 -26.14 -2.65 30.21
C PRO A 18 -25.99 -1.42 29.32
N ALA A 19 -25.29 -0.40 29.79
CA ALA A 19 -24.82 0.65 28.92
C ALA A 19 -24.13 -0.02 27.72
N PRO A 20 -24.27 0.49 26.49
CA PRO A 20 -23.43 0.02 25.39
C PRO A 20 -22.00 0.10 25.91
N ALA A 21 -21.27 -1.01 25.87
CA ALA A 21 -19.84 -0.95 26.03
C ALA A 21 -19.40 0.06 24.97
N ILE A 22 -18.93 1.22 25.41
CA ILE A 22 -18.16 2.11 24.57
C ILE A 22 -16.99 1.22 24.16
N ALA A 23 -17.02 0.76 22.90
CA ALA A 23 -15.86 0.12 22.32
C ALA A 23 -14.69 1.02 22.64
N ALA A 24 -13.63 0.46 23.21
CA ALA A 24 -12.37 1.18 23.28
C ALA A 24 -12.14 1.75 21.87
N PRO A 25 -11.83 3.06 21.73
CA PRO A 25 -11.45 3.58 20.43
C PRO A 25 -10.39 2.64 19.88
N ALA A 26 -10.58 2.19 18.63
CA ALA A 26 -9.58 1.42 17.94
C ALA A 26 -8.23 2.12 18.16
N ARG A 27 -7.19 1.34 18.49
CA ARG A 27 -5.83 1.87 18.55
C ARG A 27 -5.63 2.69 17.27
N PRO A 28 -5.23 3.98 17.37
CA PRO A 28 -4.92 4.75 16.18
C PRO A 28 -3.85 3.99 15.42
N VAL A 29 -4.15 3.66 14.16
CA VAL A 29 -3.26 2.96 13.26
C VAL A 29 -2.08 3.90 12.97
N ASN A 30 -0.87 3.44 13.25
CA ASN A 30 0.36 4.14 12.87
C ASN A 30 0.47 4.07 11.34
N LYS A 31 0.65 5.20 10.65
CA LYS A 31 0.79 5.27 9.19
C LYS A 31 2.09 4.63 8.65
N ALA A 32 3.07 4.33 9.51
CA ALA A 32 4.20 3.44 9.21
C ALA A 32 3.79 1.95 9.05
N THR A 33 2.51 1.63 9.29
CA THR A 33 1.86 0.35 8.94
C THR A 33 0.89 0.52 7.78
N LEU A 34 1.31 1.21 6.71
CA LEU A 34 0.68 0.99 5.39
C LEU A 34 0.54 -0.52 5.17
N PRO A 35 -0.55 -1.00 4.57
CA PRO A 35 -0.67 -2.43 4.30
C PRO A 35 0.53 -2.88 3.50
N ARG A 36 1.25 -3.89 3.98
CA ARG A 36 2.35 -4.53 3.23
C ARG A 36 1.87 -5.12 1.89
N HIS A 37 0.56 -5.17 1.66
CA HIS A 37 -0.06 -5.87 0.53
C HIS A 37 -1.19 -5.07 -0.13
N LEU A 38 -1.23 -5.13 -1.46
CA LEU A 38 -2.28 -4.51 -2.28
C LEU A 38 -3.63 -5.22 -2.09
N PRO A 39 -4.78 -4.52 -2.23
CA PRO A 39 -6.11 -5.14 -2.15
C PRO A 39 -6.38 -6.08 -3.34
N ALA A 40 -7.43 -6.91 -3.25
CA ALA A 40 -7.73 -7.94 -4.25
C ALA A 40 -8.03 -7.34 -5.64
N PHE A 41 -8.62 -6.15 -5.65
CA PHE A 41 -8.89 -5.37 -6.86
C PHE A 41 -7.77 -4.38 -7.17
N LYS A 42 -7.65 -3.98 -8.45
CA LYS A 42 -6.77 -2.86 -8.81
C LYS A 42 -7.25 -1.55 -8.18
N THR A 43 -6.37 -0.90 -7.44
CA THR A 43 -6.57 0.45 -6.90
C THR A 43 -6.62 1.50 -8.03
N PRO A 44 -7.18 2.69 -7.78
CA PRO A 44 -7.07 3.80 -8.73
C PRO A 44 -5.63 4.17 -9.08
N ALA A 45 -4.68 4.00 -8.14
CA ALA A 45 -3.25 4.21 -8.38
C ALA A 45 -2.68 3.18 -9.37
N GLU A 46 -3.04 1.90 -9.25
CA GLU A 46 -2.71 0.86 -10.24
C GLU A 46 -3.33 1.18 -11.62
N LEU A 47 -4.62 1.53 -11.66
CA LEU A 47 -5.33 1.81 -12.92
C LEU A 47 -4.85 3.08 -13.65
N THR A 48 -4.25 4.03 -12.93
CA THR A 48 -3.74 5.29 -13.51
C THR A 48 -2.27 5.23 -13.89
N ARG A 49 -1.53 4.22 -13.39
CA ARG A 49 -0.11 3.96 -13.70
C ARG A 49 0.10 3.15 -14.97
N ASP A 50 -0.97 2.90 -15.73
CA ASP A 50 -0.99 2.14 -16.97
C ASP A 50 0.18 2.55 -17.89
N SER A 51 1.09 1.60 -18.12
CA SER A 51 2.35 1.72 -18.87
C SER A 51 3.52 2.45 -18.20
N ASN A 52 3.97 1.97 -17.04
CA ASN A 52 5.41 2.12 -16.79
C ASN A 52 6.14 1.28 -17.85
N SER A 53 6.61 1.93 -18.93
CA SER A 53 7.40 1.28 -19.99
C SER A 53 8.54 0.43 -19.42
N GLN A 54 9.05 0.78 -18.23
CA GLN A 54 10.05 0.02 -17.51
C GLN A 54 9.58 -1.37 -17.07
N LEU A 55 8.32 -1.54 -16.64
CA LEU A 55 7.78 -2.85 -16.25
C LEU A 55 7.56 -3.74 -17.48
N VAL A 56 7.08 -3.16 -18.58
CA VAL A 56 6.92 -3.87 -19.85
C VAL A 56 8.29 -4.27 -20.41
N ASP A 57 9.27 -3.37 -20.37
CA ASP A 57 10.66 -3.64 -20.76
C ASP A 57 11.27 -4.73 -19.85
N PHE A 58 11.00 -4.70 -18.55
CA PHE A 58 11.42 -5.71 -17.59
C PHE A 58 10.84 -7.09 -17.94
N MET A 59 9.51 -7.21 -18.05
CA MET A 59 8.87 -8.49 -18.40
C MET A 59 9.36 -9.01 -19.76
N THR A 60 9.61 -8.11 -20.72
CA THR A 60 10.18 -8.45 -22.03
C THR A 60 11.63 -8.93 -21.93
N ALA A 61 12.41 -8.37 -21.01
CA ALA A 61 13.79 -8.76 -20.74
C ALA A 61 13.90 -10.08 -19.94
N HIS A 62 12.81 -10.50 -19.28
CA HIS A 62 12.72 -11.71 -18.46
C HIS A 62 11.72 -12.74 -19.03
N PRO A 63 11.90 -13.22 -20.28
CA PRO A 63 11.01 -14.21 -20.89
C PRO A 63 11.04 -15.58 -20.18
N GLU A 64 12.05 -15.85 -19.35
CA GLU A 64 12.07 -17.01 -18.46
C GLU A 64 11.01 -16.94 -17.35
N LEU A 65 10.56 -15.74 -16.97
CA LEU A 65 9.52 -15.53 -15.96
C LEU A 65 8.15 -15.25 -16.56
N TYR A 66 8.11 -14.51 -17.66
CA TYR A 66 6.85 -13.98 -18.21
C TYR A 66 6.64 -14.32 -19.69
N GLY A 67 7.52 -15.11 -20.29
CA GLY A 67 7.41 -15.46 -21.70
C GLY A 67 6.25 -16.42 -21.96
N ILE A 68 5.35 -16.04 -22.88
CA ILE A 68 4.29 -16.93 -23.38
C ILE A 68 4.94 -18.21 -23.93
N THR A 69 4.46 -19.36 -23.49
CA THR A 69 4.95 -20.67 -23.95
C THR A 69 3.96 -21.32 -24.92
N VAL A 70 4.27 -22.53 -25.38
CA VAL A 70 3.30 -23.35 -26.11
C VAL A 70 2.40 -24.06 -25.11
N ALA A 71 1.15 -24.35 -25.49
CA ALA A 71 0.25 -25.13 -24.67
C ALA A 71 0.84 -26.50 -24.27
N PRO A 72 0.43 -27.07 -23.13
CA PRO A 72 0.77 -28.43 -22.77
C PRO A 72 0.34 -29.43 -23.87
N PRO A 73 0.98 -30.61 -23.95
CA PRO A 73 0.49 -31.68 -24.81
C PRO A 73 -0.99 -31.99 -24.55
N ALA A 74 -1.72 -32.41 -25.56
CA ALA A 74 -3.15 -32.72 -25.40
C ALA A 74 -3.39 -33.76 -24.28
N GLY A 75 -4.45 -33.54 -23.49
CA GLY A 75 -4.88 -34.45 -22.43
C GLY A 75 -4.56 -33.98 -21.01
N PHE A 76 -3.99 -32.78 -20.84
CA PHE A 76 -3.96 -32.12 -19.54
C PHE A 76 -5.36 -31.54 -19.19
N THR A 77 -5.71 -31.55 -17.92
CA THR A 77 -6.95 -30.98 -17.37
C THR A 77 -6.66 -30.42 -15.98
N MET A 78 -7.22 -29.26 -15.69
CA MET A 78 -7.15 -28.62 -14.37
C MET A 78 -7.68 -29.55 -13.28
N TYR A 79 -7.07 -29.52 -12.09
CA TYR A 79 -7.64 -30.17 -10.91
C TYR A 79 -8.93 -29.48 -10.46
N ALA A 80 -9.89 -30.26 -9.98
CA ALA A 80 -11.01 -29.69 -9.23
C ALA A 80 -10.60 -29.42 -7.79
N GLU A 81 -11.11 -28.34 -7.19
CA GLU A 81 -10.84 -28.01 -5.79
C GLU A 81 -11.35 -29.07 -4.80
N PHE A 82 -12.38 -29.83 -5.20
CA PHE A 82 -12.90 -30.94 -4.41
C PHE A 82 -12.10 -32.24 -4.55
N GLU A 83 -11.06 -32.28 -5.38
CA GLU A 83 -10.14 -33.40 -5.39
C GLU A 83 -9.27 -33.43 -4.13
N PRO A 84 -8.67 -34.58 -3.78
CA PRO A 84 -7.78 -34.66 -2.62
C PRO A 84 -6.61 -33.69 -2.70
N VAL A 85 -6.36 -32.98 -1.60
CA VAL A 85 -5.28 -31.99 -1.44
C VAL A 85 -4.40 -32.37 -0.25
N ASP A 86 -3.09 -32.13 -0.35
CA ASP A 86 -2.13 -32.40 0.73
C ASP A 86 -1.61 -31.14 1.42
N ALA A 87 -1.59 -30.00 0.71
CA ALA A 87 -1.20 -28.72 1.29
C ALA A 87 -2.11 -27.56 0.87
N MET A 88 -2.09 -26.51 1.69
CA MET A 88 -2.65 -25.20 1.42
C MET A 88 -1.51 -24.17 1.46
N TYR A 89 -1.35 -23.43 0.37
CA TYR A 89 -0.45 -22.27 0.30
C TYR A 89 -1.20 -21.00 0.69
N LEU A 90 -0.52 -20.09 1.38
CA LEU A 90 -1.01 -18.73 1.62
C LEU A 90 0.16 -17.78 1.84
N VAL A 91 -0.06 -16.49 1.59
CA VAL A 91 0.86 -15.42 2.02
C VAL A 91 0.41 -14.94 3.40
N TYR A 92 1.33 -14.93 4.36
CA TYR A 92 1.03 -14.49 5.73
C TYR A 92 1.26 -12.98 5.87
N ASP A 93 0.28 -12.28 6.45
CA ASP A 93 0.34 -10.85 6.76
C ASP A 93 0.02 -10.62 8.25
N ASP A 94 0.93 -9.95 8.94
CA ASP A 94 0.82 -9.67 10.37
C ASP A 94 -0.24 -8.61 10.70
N THR A 95 -0.68 -7.82 9.73
CA THR A 95 -1.75 -6.83 9.92
C THR A 95 -3.11 -7.51 10.15
N GLN A 96 -3.32 -8.68 9.54
CA GLN A 96 -4.53 -9.50 9.68
C GLN A 96 -4.27 -10.75 10.54
N ARG A 97 -3.39 -10.63 11.54
CA ARG A 97 -2.92 -11.74 12.39
C ARG A 97 -4.00 -12.69 12.86
N ASP A 98 -5.05 -12.17 13.51
CA ASP A 98 -6.08 -13.02 14.14
C ASP A 98 -6.81 -13.87 13.09
N TYR A 99 -7.07 -13.31 11.91
CA TYR A 99 -7.67 -14.04 10.78
C TYR A 99 -6.77 -15.20 10.31
N TYR A 100 -5.47 -14.94 10.13
CA TYR A 100 -4.53 -15.99 9.70
C TYR A 100 -4.33 -17.07 10.76
N ILE A 101 -4.27 -16.72 12.04
CA ILE A 101 -4.18 -17.69 13.13
C ILE A 101 -5.40 -18.63 13.11
N ASP A 102 -6.61 -18.08 13.05
CA ASP A 102 -7.84 -18.88 12.99
C ASP A 102 -7.90 -19.76 11.73
N LEU A 103 -7.49 -19.22 10.58
CA LEU A 103 -7.46 -19.95 9.31
C LEU A 103 -6.44 -21.11 9.34
N ILE A 104 -5.21 -20.86 9.81
CA ILE A 104 -4.15 -21.86 9.88
C ILE A 104 -4.53 -22.98 10.86
N GLU A 105 -5.05 -22.62 12.03
CA GLU A 105 -5.50 -23.58 13.03
C GLU A 105 -6.64 -24.47 12.47
N ALA A 106 -7.58 -23.89 11.73
CA ALA A 106 -8.66 -24.65 11.08
C ALA A 106 -8.14 -25.56 9.95
N ALA A 107 -7.22 -25.08 9.12
CA ALA A 107 -6.71 -25.80 7.95
C ALA A 107 -5.77 -26.97 8.31
N THR A 108 -4.91 -26.79 9.32
CA THR A 108 -3.91 -27.78 9.75
C THR A 108 -4.51 -29.08 10.30
N VAL A 109 -5.82 -29.09 10.57
CA VAL A 109 -6.57 -30.34 10.86
C VAL A 109 -6.62 -31.25 9.62
N TYR A 110 -6.65 -30.69 8.41
CA TYR A 110 -6.97 -31.41 7.17
C TYR A 110 -5.79 -31.52 6.19
N VAL A 111 -4.90 -30.53 6.17
CA VAL A 111 -3.77 -30.42 5.25
C VAL A 111 -2.55 -29.85 5.96
N ASP A 112 -1.39 -29.89 5.31
CA ASP A 112 -0.26 -29.08 5.76
C ASP A 112 -0.42 -27.65 5.23
N VAL A 113 0.06 -26.67 5.99
CA VAL A 113 0.01 -25.26 5.58
C VAL A 113 1.42 -24.80 5.25
N VAL A 114 1.56 -24.17 4.11
CA VAL A 114 2.84 -23.69 3.59
C VAL A 114 2.74 -22.19 3.38
N LEU A 115 3.50 -21.44 4.16
CA LEU A 115 3.51 -19.99 4.13
C LEU A 115 4.50 -19.51 3.09
N TRP A 116 4.01 -18.76 2.11
CA TRP A 116 4.81 -17.96 1.23
C TRP A 116 5.17 -16.69 1.97
N HIS A 117 6.45 -16.48 2.22
CA HIS A 117 6.90 -15.24 2.84
C HIS A 117 8.20 -14.76 2.18
N SER A 118 8.50 -13.53 2.55
CA SER A 118 9.56 -12.71 2.03
C SER A 118 10.43 -12.22 3.20
N ASP A 119 9.84 -11.73 4.28
CA ASP A 119 10.59 -11.15 5.39
C ASP A 119 10.73 -12.06 6.62
N ALA A 120 11.69 -11.68 7.48
CA ALA A 120 12.07 -12.25 8.78
C ALA A 120 11.23 -13.46 9.26
N GLU A 121 11.60 -14.66 8.80
CA GLU A 121 11.03 -15.94 9.24
C GLU A 121 10.88 -16.03 10.75
N ALA A 122 11.84 -15.45 11.49
CA ALA A 122 11.87 -15.45 12.94
C ALA A 122 10.66 -14.74 13.57
N ASP A 123 10.21 -13.61 13.04
CA ASP A 123 9.10 -12.85 13.63
C ASP A 123 7.76 -13.53 13.38
N ILE A 124 7.55 -14.03 12.15
CA ILE A 124 6.35 -14.82 11.81
C ILE A 124 6.34 -16.11 12.64
N ALA A 125 7.46 -16.82 12.73
CA ALA A 125 7.57 -18.04 13.52
C ALA A 125 7.27 -17.79 15.01
N ALA A 126 7.80 -16.71 15.60
CA ALA A 126 7.51 -16.34 16.99
C ALA A 126 6.03 -16.04 17.22
N ILE A 127 5.38 -15.32 16.28
CA ILE A 127 3.93 -15.05 16.34
C ILE A 127 3.14 -16.35 16.26
N LEU A 128 3.45 -17.23 15.30
CA LEU A 128 2.73 -18.49 15.14
C LEU A 128 2.95 -19.42 16.34
N GLN A 129 4.17 -19.48 16.89
CA GLN A 129 4.48 -20.30 18.06
C GLN A 129 3.73 -19.82 19.31
N ALA A 130 3.52 -18.51 19.45
CA ALA A 130 2.79 -17.94 20.57
C ALA A 130 1.27 -18.13 20.49
N ASN A 131 0.71 -18.33 19.28
CA ASN A 131 -0.74 -18.27 19.04
C ASN A 131 -1.36 -19.58 18.52
N LEU A 132 -0.61 -20.42 17.79
CA LEU A 132 -1.09 -21.71 17.28
C LEU A 132 -0.98 -22.83 18.32
N SER A 133 -1.81 -23.86 18.17
CA SER A 133 -1.63 -25.09 18.94
C SER A 133 -0.39 -25.87 18.48
N ALA A 134 0.22 -26.64 19.38
CA ALA A 134 1.38 -27.47 19.02
C ALA A 134 1.11 -28.46 17.85
N PRO A 135 -0.08 -29.10 17.74
CA PRO A 135 -0.43 -29.88 16.57
C PRO A 135 -0.52 -29.07 15.27
N ALA A 136 -1.06 -27.85 15.31
CA ALA A 136 -1.14 -26.98 14.14
C ALA A 136 0.25 -26.54 13.70
N LEU A 137 1.07 -26.04 14.64
CA LEU A 137 2.44 -25.58 14.37
C LEU A 137 3.31 -26.68 13.72
N ALA A 138 3.14 -27.93 14.13
CA ALA A 138 3.88 -29.07 13.56
C ALA A 138 3.56 -29.37 12.08
N ARG A 139 2.54 -28.71 11.53
CA ARG A 139 2.07 -28.86 10.15
C ARG A 139 2.18 -27.56 9.34
N VAL A 140 2.85 -26.56 9.89
CA VAL A 140 3.19 -25.32 9.20
C VAL A 140 4.63 -25.41 8.71
N SER A 141 4.83 -24.98 7.47
CA SER A 141 6.15 -24.83 6.84
C SER A 141 6.21 -23.54 6.05
N TYR A 142 7.40 -23.19 5.59
CA TYR A 142 7.69 -21.90 4.98
C TYR A 142 8.41 -22.10 3.64
N ILE A 143 8.14 -21.21 2.70
CA ILE A 143 8.90 -21.07 1.45
C ILE A 143 9.37 -19.62 1.38
N ASP A 144 10.69 -19.45 1.44
CA ASP A 144 11.35 -18.19 1.13
C ASP A 144 11.61 -18.09 -0.38
N PHE A 145 11.08 -17.04 -1.00
CA PHE A 145 11.30 -16.75 -2.41
C PHE A 145 12.52 -15.86 -2.69
N TYR A 146 13.14 -15.20 -1.69
CA TYR A 146 14.38 -14.42 -1.88
C TYR A 146 15.55 -15.30 -2.32
N GLY A 147 15.64 -16.51 -1.76
CA GLY A 147 16.69 -17.48 -2.08
C GLY A 147 16.50 -18.27 -3.40
N THR A 148 15.36 -18.09 -4.10
CA THR A 148 15.03 -18.87 -5.30
C THR A 148 15.72 -18.35 -6.57
N THR A 149 15.92 -19.23 -7.55
CA THR A 149 16.27 -18.80 -8.91
C THR A 149 15.20 -17.84 -9.41
N HIS A 150 15.61 -16.78 -10.11
CA HIS A 150 14.73 -15.74 -10.65
C HIS A 150 14.13 -14.78 -9.61
N TYR A 151 14.89 -14.45 -8.56
CA TYR A 151 14.57 -13.31 -7.70
C TYR A 151 14.42 -12.01 -8.52
N VAL A 152 13.25 -11.38 -8.41
CA VAL A 152 12.90 -10.11 -9.02
C VAL A 152 12.88 -9.07 -7.91
N PHE A 153 13.77 -8.07 -7.97
CA PHE A 153 13.66 -6.90 -7.12
C PHE A 153 13.47 -5.67 -7.99
N THR A 154 12.21 -5.26 -8.10
CA THR A 154 11.77 -3.90 -8.43
C THR A 154 10.24 -3.87 -8.39
N SER A 155 9.62 -3.81 -7.20
CA SER A 155 8.20 -3.43 -7.15
C SER A 155 8.09 -1.93 -7.47
N PRO A 156 7.24 -1.51 -8.42
CA PRO A 156 7.01 -0.09 -8.71
C PRO A 156 6.29 0.65 -7.56
N TYR A 157 5.93 -0.08 -6.50
CA TYR A 157 5.30 0.42 -5.28
C TYR A 157 6.26 0.42 -4.08
N GLU A 158 7.56 0.16 -4.29
CA GLU A 158 8.57 0.11 -3.21
C GLU A 158 8.19 -0.89 -2.09
N ILE A 159 7.39 -1.91 -2.43
CA ILE A 159 7.08 -3.01 -1.53
C ILE A 159 8.36 -3.85 -1.39
N ASP A 160 8.98 -3.82 -0.22
CA ASP A 160 10.10 -4.70 0.14
C ASP A 160 9.56 -6.09 0.51
N SER A 161 9.10 -6.82 -0.50
CA SER A 161 8.60 -8.20 -0.34
C SER A 161 8.73 -8.97 -1.65
N ALA A 162 9.00 -10.28 -1.54
CA ALA A 162 9.02 -11.23 -2.65
C ALA A 162 7.63 -11.52 -3.27
N VAL A 163 6.56 -10.97 -2.68
CA VAL A 163 5.17 -10.94 -3.17
C VAL A 163 4.61 -9.52 -3.03
N ASP A 164 3.82 -9.07 -4.00
CA ASP A 164 3.18 -7.74 -4.01
C ASP A 164 1.82 -7.75 -3.26
N SER A 165 1.19 -8.93 -3.10
CA SER A 165 -0.10 -9.06 -2.44
C SER A 165 -0.31 -10.41 -1.74
N ILE A 166 -1.41 -10.54 -0.98
CA ILE A 166 -1.77 -11.77 -0.25
C ILE A 166 -2.66 -12.75 -1.02
N TRP A 167 -3.07 -12.41 -2.25
CA TRP A 167 -4.13 -13.10 -2.99
C TRP A 167 -3.63 -14.34 -3.70
N ALA A 168 -3.17 -15.32 -2.92
CA ALA A 168 -2.51 -16.52 -3.41
C ALA A 168 -3.34 -17.32 -4.42
N VAL A 169 -4.68 -17.22 -4.38
CA VAL A 169 -5.52 -17.89 -5.39
C VAL A 169 -5.34 -17.28 -6.77
N ASP A 170 -5.08 -15.98 -6.83
CA ASP A 170 -5.13 -15.20 -8.07
C ASP A 170 -3.88 -15.38 -8.90
N PHE A 171 -2.72 -15.28 -8.25
CA PHE A 171 -1.42 -15.41 -8.89
C PHE A 171 -0.77 -16.78 -8.68
N GLY A 172 -1.32 -17.63 -7.81
CA GLY A 172 -0.73 -18.93 -7.49
C GLY A 172 -0.77 -19.95 -8.63
N PRO A 173 -0.02 -21.06 -8.53
CA PRO A 173 0.12 -22.03 -9.62
C PRO A 173 -1.20 -22.73 -9.95
N TYR A 174 -1.56 -22.85 -11.23
CA TYR A 174 -2.70 -23.65 -11.69
C TYR A 174 -2.26 -25.06 -12.04
N PHE A 175 -2.50 -25.99 -11.14
CA PHE A 175 -2.12 -27.38 -11.34
C PHE A 175 -3.00 -28.04 -12.41
N VAL A 176 -2.38 -28.62 -13.44
CA VAL A 176 -3.02 -29.43 -14.47
C VAL A 176 -2.40 -30.83 -14.50
N LYS A 177 -3.22 -31.86 -14.68
CA LYS A 177 -2.77 -33.27 -14.78
C LYS A 177 -3.16 -33.89 -16.10
N ASN A 178 -2.38 -34.85 -16.57
CA ASN A 178 -2.77 -35.70 -17.69
C ASN A 178 -3.15 -37.12 -17.26
N GLY A 179 -3.64 -37.93 -18.21
CA GLY A 179 -4.04 -39.32 -17.97
C GLY A 179 -2.93 -40.27 -17.52
N ASP A 180 -1.66 -39.88 -17.69
CA ASP A 180 -0.48 -40.64 -17.23
C ASP A 180 -0.05 -40.23 -15.80
N GLY A 181 -0.77 -39.29 -15.17
CA GLY A 181 -0.48 -38.78 -13.84
C GLY A 181 0.65 -37.75 -13.79
N GLN A 182 1.11 -37.24 -14.93
CA GLN A 182 2.04 -36.10 -14.95
C GLN A 182 1.29 -34.84 -14.54
N VAL A 183 1.95 -34.02 -13.71
CA VAL A 183 1.43 -32.73 -13.29
C VAL A 183 2.32 -31.62 -13.82
N ALA A 184 1.70 -30.53 -14.23
CA ALA A 184 2.34 -29.30 -14.67
C ALA A 184 1.60 -28.10 -14.07
N ILE A 185 2.19 -26.92 -14.22
CA ILE A 185 1.61 -25.65 -13.82
C ILE A 185 1.19 -24.90 -15.08
N VAL A 186 0.02 -24.28 -15.04
CA VAL A 186 -0.37 -23.22 -15.95
C VAL A 186 -0.23 -21.89 -15.22
N ASP A 187 0.33 -20.91 -15.89
CA ASP A 187 0.69 -19.60 -15.36
C ASP A 187 0.21 -18.50 -16.33
N PRO A 188 -1.08 -18.13 -16.27
CA PRO A 188 -1.61 -17.01 -17.03
C PRO A 188 -1.10 -15.68 -16.44
N HIS A 189 -1.10 -14.62 -17.24
CA HIS A 189 -0.64 -13.31 -16.78
C HIS A 189 -1.57 -12.73 -15.72
N TYR A 190 -1.01 -12.46 -14.54
CA TYR A 190 -1.63 -11.59 -13.54
C TYR A 190 -1.46 -10.10 -13.92
N TYR A 191 -1.64 -9.18 -12.98
CA TYR A 191 -1.49 -7.75 -13.20
C TYR A 191 -0.04 -7.37 -13.57
N LEU A 192 0.11 -6.49 -14.56
CA LEU A 192 1.42 -5.97 -14.99
C LEU A 192 2.15 -5.20 -13.88
N GLU A 193 1.38 -4.65 -12.95
CA GLU A 193 1.85 -3.84 -11.85
C GLU A 193 2.28 -4.69 -10.64
N ARG A 194 1.91 -5.98 -10.61
CA ARG A 194 2.22 -6.94 -9.54
C ARG A 194 3.17 -8.04 -10.05
N ILE A 195 4.36 -7.61 -10.47
CA ILE A 195 5.32 -8.47 -11.18
C ILE A 195 5.91 -9.57 -10.29
N ASN A 196 5.95 -9.38 -8.97
CA ASN A 196 6.46 -10.36 -8.02
C ASN A 196 5.44 -11.50 -7.85
N ASP A 197 4.16 -11.15 -7.67
CA ASP A 197 3.05 -12.10 -7.64
C ASP A 197 3.00 -12.94 -8.92
N ASN A 198 3.09 -12.26 -10.08
CA ASN A 198 3.06 -12.88 -11.41
C ASN A 198 4.25 -13.83 -11.68
N ALA A 199 5.33 -13.75 -10.88
CA ALA A 199 6.48 -14.64 -11.01
C ALA A 199 6.38 -15.91 -10.14
N ILE A 200 5.44 -15.96 -9.19
CA ILE A 200 5.33 -17.06 -8.20
C ILE A 200 5.11 -18.43 -8.87
N PRO A 201 4.23 -18.60 -9.88
CA PRO A 201 4.05 -19.90 -10.51
C PRO A 201 5.32 -20.48 -11.13
N GLU A 202 6.19 -19.64 -11.71
CA GLU A 202 7.48 -20.10 -12.25
C GLU A 202 8.43 -20.54 -11.14
N LYS A 203 8.57 -19.73 -10.07
CA LYS A 203 9.38 -20.09 -8.91
C LYS A 203 8.90 -21.40 -8.27
N MET A 204 7.59 -21.59 -8.20
CA MET A 204 6.98 -22.84 -7.75
C MET A 204 7.27 -23.99 -8.71
N GLY A 205 7.28 -23.74 -10.03
CA GLY A 205 7.69 -24.71 -11.04
C GLY A 205 9.11 -25.22 -10.82
N ASP A 206 10.06 -24.31 -10.61
CA ASP A 206 11.45 -24.63 -10.28
C ASP A 206 11.57 -25.47 -9.02
N LEU A 207 10.94 -25.02 -7.93
CA LEU A 207 10.96 -25.70 -6.63
C LEU A 207 10.36 -27.11 -6.71
N LEU A 208 9.24 -27.25 -7.42
CA LEU A 208 8.50 -28.51 -7.54
C LEU A 208 9.06 -29.43 -8.65
N GLY A 209 10.02 -28.95 -9.46
CA GLY A 209 10.50 -29.64 -10.64
C GLY A 209 9.42 -29.88 -11.69
N MET A 210 8.49 -28.94 -11.82
CA MET A 210 7.35 -29.00 -12.75
C MET A 210 7.59 -28.12 -13.98
N THR A 211 7.04 -28.54 -15.11
CA THR A 211 6.96 -27.66 -16.30
C THR A 211 5.85 -26.63 -16.10
N VAL A 212 6.13 -25.38 -16.48
CA VAL A 212 5.19 -24.27 -16.43
C VAL A 212 4.79 -23.87 -17.86
N TYR A 213 3.48 -23.75 -18.09
CA TYR A 213 2.89 -23.38 -19.36
C TYR A 213 2.17 -22.04 -19.25
N ARG A 214 2.53 -21.07 -20.10
CA ARG A 214 2.06 -19.69 -20.00
C ARG A 214 1.23 -19.28 -21.19
N PRO A 215 -0.10 -19.18 -21.07
CA PRO A 215 -0.96 -18.65 -22.12
C PRO A 215 -0.82 -17.13 -22.23
N ASP A 216 -1.02 -16.58 -23.41
CA ASP A 216 -1.28 -15.15 -23.58
C ASP A 216 -2.70 -14.81 -23.11
N LEU A 217 -2.93 -14.80 -21.80
CA LEU A 217 -4.23 -14.57 -21.19
C LEU A 217 -4.05 -13.79 -19.89
N ASN A 218 -4.72 -12.64 -19.76
CA ASN A 218 -4.84 -11.96 -18.48
C ASN A 218 -5.90 -12.69 -17.65
N PHE A 219 -5.52 -13.24 -16.51
CA PHE A 219 -6.43 -14.07 -15.72
C PHE A 219 -6.08 -14.08 -14.22
N GLU A 220 -7.10 -14.32 -13.41
CA GLU A 220 -7.05 -14.32 -11.95
C GLU A 220 -7.80 -15.56 -11.46
N GLY A 221 -7.19 -16.30 -10.54
CA GLY A 221 -7.67 -17.62 -10.13
C GLY A 221 -8.94 -17.61 -9.29
N GLY A 222 -9.24 -16.54 -8.56
CA GLY A 222 -10.55 -16.38 -7.90
C GLY A 222 -11.71 -16.33 -8.90
N ASN A 223 -11.41 -16.07 -10.18
CA ASN A 223 -12.36 -16.12 -11.28
C ASN A 223 -12.45 -17.50 -11.99
N PHE A 224 -12.07 -18.61 -11.34
CA PHE A 224 -12.04 -19.92 -11.99
C PHE A 224 -12.45 -21.11 -11.12
N PHE A 225 -13.29 -21.99 -11.66
CA PHE A 225 -13.49 -23.34 -11.13
C PHE A 225 -13.46 -24.38 -12.25
N SER A 226 -12.94 -25.58 -11.95
CA SER A 226 -12.97 -26.75 -12.83
C SER A 226 -13.57 -27.97 -12.12
N ASP A 227 -14.30 -28.80 -12.85
CA ASP A 227 -14.82 -30.08 -12.35
C ASP A 227 -13.81 -31.24 -12.46
N GLY A 228 -12.59 -30.98 -12.94
CA GLY A 228 -11.55 -31.98 -13.17
C GLY A 228 -11.83 -32.94 -14.33
N GLN A 229 -12.94 -32.73 -15.05
CA GLN A 229 -13.48 -33.62 -16.10
C GLN A 229 -13.80 -32.87 -17.40
N GLY A 230 -13.34 -31.62 -17.52
CA GLY A 230 -13.43 -30.80 -18.73
C GLY A 230 -14.56 -29.77 -18.72
N THR A 231 -15.32 -29.64 -17.63
CA THR A 231 -16.23 -28.49 -17.44
C THR A 231 -15.54 -27.45 -16.58
N CYS A 232 -15.61 -26.19 -16.99
CA CYS A 232 -15.06 -25.08 -16.24
C CYS A 232 -16.05 -23.90 -16.16
N TYR A 233 -15.87 -23.08 -15.15
CA TYR A 233 -16.75 -21.98 -14.79
C TYR A 233 -15.91 -20.73 -14.53
N SER A 234 -16.36 -19.59 -15.06
CA SER A 234 -15.72 -18.29 -14.89
C SER A 234 -16.76 -17.20 -15.15
N THR A 235 -16.50 -15.95 -14.74
CA THR A 235 -17.34 -14.83 -15.17
C THR A 235 -16.95 -14.29 -16.55
N THR A 236 -17.86 -13.54 -17.17
CA THR A 236 -17.59 -12.82 -18.43
C THR A 236 -16.52 -11.74 -18.31
N MET A 237 -16.05 -11.42 -17.10
CA MET A 237 -14.95 -10.47 -16.87
C MET A 237 -13.69 -10.86 -17.64
N VAL A 238 -13.44 -12.16 -17.85
CA VAL A 238 -12.30 -12.64 -18.66
C VAL A 238 -12.34 -12.11 -20.09
N HIS A 239 -13.52 -12.01 -20.70
CA HIS A 239 -13.66 -11.44 -22.04
C HIS A 239 -13.41 -9.93 -22.05
N GLU A 240 -13.80 -9.23 -20.98
CA GLU A 240 -13.58 -7.78 -20.81
C GLU A 240 -12.10 -7.46 -20.58
N SER A 241 -11.39 -8.30 -19.84
CA SER A 241 -9.94 -8.16 -19.59
C SER A 241 -9.06 -8.61 -20.77
N ASN A 242 -9.64 -9.29 -21.77
CA ASN A 242 -8.92 -9.87 -22.91
C ASN A 242 -9.55 -9.48 -24.27
N THR A 243 -9.92 -8.20 -24.44
CA THR A 243 -10.56 -7.67 -25.67
C THR A 243 -9.76 -7.85 -26.97
N LYS A 244 -8.47 -8.21 -26.87
CA LYS A 244 -7.62 -8.58 -28.01
C LYS A 244 -8.03 -9.90 -28.67
N TYR A 245 -8.81 -10.73 -27.98
CA TYR A 245 -9.31 -12.02 -28.46
C TYR A 245 -10.84 -12.03 -28.62
N THR A 246 -11.32 -12.83 -29.55
CA THR A 246 -12.74 -13.20 -29.65
C THR A 246 -13.10 -14.22 -28.56
N ALA A 247 -14.39 -14.34 -28.23
CA ALA A 247 -14.86 -15.34 -27.26
C ALA A 247 -14.42 -16.77 -27.63
N GLY A 248 -14.44 -17.13 -28.91
CA GLY A 248 -14.00 -18.45 -29.38
C GLY A 248 -12.49 -18.68 -29.29
N GLU A 249 -11.68 -17.62 -29.39
CA GLU A 249 -10.23 -17.71 -29.16
C GLU A 249 -9.93 -17.87 -27.66
N ILE A 250 -10.67 -17.18 -26.79
CA ILE A 250 -10.58 -17.38 -25.34
C ILE A 250 -10.99 -18.81 -24.98
N ASP A 251 -12.13 -19.31 -25.47
CA ASP A 251 -12.54 -20.70 -25.26
C ASP A 251 -11.45 -21.70 -25.71
N GLN A 252 -10.75 -21.41 -26.82
CA GLN A 252 -9.66 -22.24 -27.31
C GLN A 252 -8.43 -22.20 -26.38
N ILE A 253 -8.08 -21.05 -25.80
CA ILE A 253 -7.00 -20.94 -24.80
C ILE A 253 -7.35 -21.77 -23.56
N PHE A 254 -8.59 -21.68 -23.06
CA PHE A 254 -9.05 -22.48 -21.91
C PHE A 254 -9.02 -23.99 -22.20
N LEU A 255 -9.38 -24.38 -23.42
CA LEU A 255 -9.26 -25.76 -23.87
C LEU A 255 -7.80 -26.23 -23.91
N ASP A 256 -6.91 -25.45 -24.52
CA ASP A 256 -5.53 -25.86 -24.79
C ASP A 256 -4.66 -25.91 -23.53
N TYR A 257 -4.85 -24.97 -22.59
CA TYR A 257 -4.04 -24.87 -21.38
C TYR A 257 -4.66 -25.55 -20.17
N PHE A 258 -5.98 -25.37 -19.96
CA PHE A 258 -6.66 -25.86 -18.75
C PHE A 258 -7.48 -27.14 -18.99
N GLY A 259 -7.63 -27.58 -20.25
CA GLY A 259 -8.42 -28.75 -20.60
C GLY A 259 -9.93 -28.54 -20.54
N CYS A 260 -10.39 -27.29 -20.53
CA CYS A 260 -11.81 -26.95 -20.45
C CYS A 260 -12.52 -27.22 -21.79
N GLN A 261 -13.13 -28.39 -21.90
CA GLN A 261 -13.95 -28.82 -23.04
C GLN A 261 -15.29 -28.08 -23.12
N LYS A 262 -15.78 -27.62 -21.97
CA LYS A 262 -17.03 -26.86 -21.85
C LYS A 262 -16.86 -25.72 -20.85
N MET A 263 -17.09 -24.50 -21.31
CA MET A 263 -17.13 -23.30 -20.46
C MET A 263 -18.57 -22.92 -20.11
N PHE A 264 -18.78 -22.57 -18.83
CA PHE A 264 -19.92 -21.78 -18.38
C PHE A 264 -19.44 -20.38 -18.02
N TRP A 265 -19.88 -19.39 -18.79
CA TRP A 265 -19.60 -17.98 -18.57
C TRP A 265 -20.75 -17.33 -17.78
N LEU A 266 -20.50 -16.99 -16.51
CA LEU A 266 -21.48 -16.39 -15.60
C LEU A 266 -21.39 -14.86 -15.62
N THR A 267 -22.49 -14.19 -15.27
CA THR A 267 -22.50 -12.73 -15.09
C THR A 267 -21.86 -12.37 -13.75
N PRO A 268 -20.84 -11.50 -13.70
CA PRO A 268 -20.22 -11.07 -12.44
C PRO A 268 -21.17 -10.19 -11.61
N LEU A 269 -20.82 -9.96 -10.35
CA LEU A 269 -21.54 -9.00 -9.50
C LEU A 269 -21.23 -7.57 -9.92
N GLN A 270 -22.27 -6.75 -10.06
CA GLN A 270 -22.13 -5.34 -10.36
C GLN A 270 -21.58 -4.58 -9.16
N GLY A 271 -20.42 -3.97 -9.35
CA GLY A 271 -19.73 -3.17 -8.36
C GLY A 271 -18.90 -3.98 -7.37
N GLU A 272 -18.87 -5.30 -7.46
CA GLU A 272 -17.83 -6.09 -6.81
C GLU A 272 -16.50 -5.81 -7.54
N GLY A 273 -15.43 -5.53 -6.79
CA GLY A 273 -14.23 -4.89 -7.30
C GLY A 273 -13.38 -5.78 -8.19
N THR A 274 -13.50 -7.10 -8.01
CA THR A 274 -12.69 -8.12 -8.70
C THR A 274 -13.41 -8.69 -9.94
N GLY A 275 -14.75 -8.78 -9.89
CA GLY A 275 -15.56 -9.45 -10.90
C GLY A 275 -15.43 -10.98 -10.84
N HIS A 276 -14.93 -11.52 -9.73
CA HIS A 276 -14.63 -12.95 -9.57
C HIS A 276 -15.87 -13.81 -9.36
N ILE A 277 -15.72 -15.10 -9.67
CA ILE A 277 -16.78 -16.10 -9.54
C ILE A 277 -16.89 -16.63 -8.10
N ASP A 278 -15.76 -16.78 -7.40
CA ASP A 278 -15.70 -17.26 -6.00
C ASP A 278 -16.44 -16.36 -5.00
N MET A 279 -16.70 -15.10 -5.37
CA MET A 279 -17.51 -14.16 -4.59
C MET A 279 -19.00 -14.50 -4.56
N PHE A 280 -19.48 -15.39 -5.43
CA PHE A 280 -20.89 -15.82 -5.42
C PHE A 280 -21.15 -17.28 -5.81
N PHE A 281 -20.13 -18.10 -6.03
CA PHE A 281 -20.28 -19.44 -6.57
C PHE A 281 -19.34 -20.43 -5.88
N ILE A 282 -19.81 -21.68 -5.71
CA ILE A 282 -18.99 -22.82 -5.29
C ILE A 282 -19.30 -23.99 -6.23
N LEU A 283 -18.26 -24.68 -6.69
CA LEU A 283 -18.40 -25.99 -7.35
C LEU A 283 -18.29 -27.11 -6.30
N ALA A 284 -19.43 -27.59 -5.81
CA ALA A 284 -19.47 -28.59 -4.73
C ALA A 284 -19.11 -30.01 -5.20
N SER A 285 -19.48 -30.33 -6.44
CA SER A 285 -19.18 -31.59 -7.12
C SER A 285 -19.25 -31.37 -8.64
N PRO A 286 -18.92 -32.38 -9.48
CA PRO A 286 -19.14 -32.29 -10.93
C PRO A 286 -20.60 -32.04 -11.36
N THR A 287 -21.56 -32.22 -10.46
CA THR A 287 -23.01 -32.09 -10.71
C THR A 287 -23.72 -31.14 -9.75
N ASP A 288 -23.07 -30.65 -8.71
CA ASP A 288 -23.67 -29.79 -7.70
C ASP A 288 -22.91 -28.47 -7.66
N VAL A 289 -23.64 -27.38 -7.85
CA VAL A 289 -23.12 -26.02 -7.76
C VAL A 289 -23.92 -25.24 -6.74
N ILE A 290 -23.26 -24.29 -6.08
CA ILE A 290 -23.91 -23.37 -5.14
C ILE A 290 -23.79 -21.98 -5.75
N VAL A 291 -24.91 -21.24 -5.80
CA VAL A 291 -24.98 -19.87 -6.31
C VAL A 291 -25.57 -18.96 -5.23
N GLY A 292 -24.93 -17.82 -4.99
CA GLY A 292 -25.39 -16.79 -4.07
C GLY A 292 -26.83 -16.35 -4.32
N SER A 293 -27.46 -15.79 -3.30
CA SER A 293 -28.78 -15.20 -3.38
C SER A 293 -28.93 -14.04 -2.41
N PHE A 294 -29.01 -12.82 -2.96
CA PHE A 294 -29.54 -11.68 -2.24
C PHE A 294 -31.07 -11.72 -2.16
N LEU A 295 -31.62 -11.13 -1.10
CA LEU A 295 -32.99 -10.65 -1.04
C LEU A 295 -33.11 -9.38 -1.87
N GLN A 296 -34.31 -9.15 -2.40
CA GLN A 296 -34.62 -7.96 -3.20
C GLN A 296 -34.31 -6.63 -2.49
N SER A 297 -34.43 -6.62 -1.15
CA SER A 297 -34.18 -5.45 -0.31
C SER A 297 -32.70 -5.22 0.03
N GLN A 298 -31.83 -6.22 -0.20
CA GLN A 298 -30.39 -6.12 0.06
C GLN A 298 -29.70 -5.52 -1.17
N ASP A 299 -29.89 -6.17 -2.33
CA ASP A 299 -29.33 -5.74 -3.60
C ASP A 299 -30.18 -6.28 -4.75
N ALA A 300 -30.99 -5.40 -5.34
CA ALA A 300 -31.89 -5.75 -6.43
C ALA A 300 -31.15 -6.18 -7.70
N THR A 301 -30.03 -5.53 -8.00
CA THR A 301 -29.28 -5.73 -9.25
C THR A 301 -28.53 -7.05 -9.20
N ASN A 302 -27.78 -7.28 -8.12
CA ASN A 302 -27.00 -8.50 -7.96
C ASN A 302 -27.87 -9.71 -7.66
N LYS A 303 -29.05 -9.51 -7.05
CA LYS A 303 -30.08 -10.56 -7.00
C LYS A 303 -30.44 -11.07 -8.40
N THR A 304 -30.73 -10.17 -9.35
CA THR A 304 -31.09 -10.57 -10.72
C THR A 304 -29.95 -11.30 -11.40
N ALA A 305 -28.72 -10.79 -11.31
CA ALA A 305 -27.55 -11.45 -11.89
C ALA A 305 -27.37 -12.89 -11.36
N MET A 306 -27.47 -13.10 -10.05
CA MET A 306 -27.36 -14.42 -9.44
C MET A 306 -28.54 -15.35 -9.79
N ASP A 307 -29.77 -14.83 -9.87
CA ASP A 307 -30.93 -15.62 -10.29
C ASP A 307 -30.82 -16.09 -11.75
N ASP A 308 -30.33 -15.22 -12.64
CA ASP A 308 -30.10 -15.56 -14.05
C ASP A 308 -28.96 -16.57 -14.20
N ASN A 309 -27.85 -16.42 -13.45
CA ASN A 309 -26.77 -17.41 -13.39
C ASN A 309 -27.27 -18.76 -12.89
N ALA A 310 -28.08 -18.79 -11.83
CA ALA A 310 -28.69 -20.03 -11.33
C ALA A 310 -29.61 -20.68 -12.38
N ALA A 311 -30.41 -19.89 -13.10
CA ALA A 311 -31.29 -20.39 -14.15
C ALA A 311 -30.53 -20.91 -15.38
N LEU A 312 -29.37 -20.35 -15.69
CA LEU A 312 -28.46 -20.84 -16.74
C LEU A 312 -27.90 -22.22 -16.41
N LEU A 313 -27.58 -22.45 -15.13
CA LEU A 313 -26.93 -23.67 -14.65
C LEU A 313 -27.92 -24.80 -14.35
N GLU A 314 -29.10 -24.48 -13.82
CA GLU A 314 -30.08 -25.49 -13.37
C GLU A 314 -30.50 -26.42 -14.52
N GLY A 315 -30.20 -27.72 -14.39
CA GLY A 315 -30.51 -28.73 -15.39
C GLY A 315 -29.64 -28.69 -16.66
N ALA A 316 -28.72 -27.72 -16.79
CA ALA A 316 -27.68 -27.77 -17.81
C ALA A 316 -26.80 -29.00 -17.60
N THR A 317 -26.12 -29.50 -18.63
CA THR A 317 -25.23 -30.66 -18.50
C THR A 317 -23.77 -30.24 -18.32
N ASN A 318 -22.99 -30.98 -17.56
CA ASN A 318 -21.53 -30.90 -17.60
C ASN A 318 -20.98 -31.52 -18.90
N PHE A 319 -19.66 -31.53 -19.09
CA PHE A 319 -19.03 -32.14 -20.26
C PHE A 319 -19.25 -33.67 -20.34
N ALA A 320 -19.31 -34.35 -19.19
CA ALA A 320 -19.62 -35.78 -19.11
C ALA A 320 -21.07 -36.11 -19.50
N GLY A 321 -21.96 -35.11 -19.56
CA GLY A 321 -23.36 -35.24 -19.94
C GLY A 321 -24.33 -35.36 -18.77
N ASP A 322 -23.85 -35.23 -17.52
CA ASP A 322 -24.66 -35.26 -16.33
C ASP A 322 -25.30 -33.89 -16.05
N SER A 323 -26.54 -33.89 -15.56
CA SER A 323 -27.27 -32.65 -15.25
C SER A 323 -26.78 -32.01 -13.94
N LEU A 324 -26.64 -30.69 -13.96
CA LEU A 324 -26.29 -29.87 -12.80
C LEU A 324 -27.52 -29.61 -11.91
N THR A 325 -27.28 -29.58 -10.60
CA THR A 325 -28.21 -29.18 -9.54
C THR A 325 -27.69 -27.90 -8.90
N VAL A 326 -28.52 -26.86 -8.82
CA VAL A 326 -28.16 -25.57 -8.22
C VAL A 326 -28.73 -25.46 -6.81
N HIS A 327 -27.83 -25.27 -5.84
CA HIS A 327 -28.16 -24.89 -4.47
C HIS A 327 -28.04 -23.37 -4.31
N ARG A 328 -28.92 -22.75 -3.53
CA ARG A 328 -28.92 -21.29 -3.33
C ARG A 328 -28.49 -20.94 -1.91
N ILE A 329 -27.39 -20.20 -1.80
CA ILE A 329 -26.81 -19.77 -0.51
C ILE A 329 -27.15 -18.29 -0.24
N PRO A 330 -27.63 -17.91 0.95
CA PRO A 330 -27.91 -16.51 1.24
C PRO A 330 -26.63 -15.68 1.24
N MET A 331 -26.72 -14.44 0.78
CA MET A 331 -25.60 -13.50 0.82
C MET A 331 -25.76 -12.51 1.98
N PRO A 332 -24.69 -12.23 2.76
CA PRO A 332 -24.68 -11.13 3.72
C PRO A 332 -24.93 -9.79 3.03
N ASN A 333 -25.43 -8.78 3.74
CA ASN A 333 -25.59 -7.45 3.14
C ASN A 333 -24.22 -6.91 2.69
N PRO A 334 -24.12 -6.27 1.50
CA PRO A 334 -22.96 -5.46 1.17
C PRO A 334 -22.79 -4.36 2.22
N GLY A 335 -21.55 -4.12 2.65
CA GLY A 335 -21.17 -3.03 3.54
C GLY A 335 -20.50 -1.89 2.76
N SER A 336 -20.09 -0.85 3.49
CA SER A 336 -19.32 0.28 2.94
C SER A 336 -18.08 0.54 3.80
N ASP A 337 -16.93 0.70 3.15
CA ASP A 337 -15.64 1.09 3.72
C ASP A 337 -15.01 2.23 2.89
N TYR A 338 -13.72 2.50 3.08
CA TYR A 338 -12.92 3.51 2.37
C TYR A 338 -12.91 3.31 0.83
N TYR A 339 -12.90 2.06 0.35
CA TYR A 339 -13.01 1.72 -1.08
C TYR A 339 -14.47 1.60 -1.56
N GLY A 340 -15.40 1.85 -0.65
CA GLY A 340 -16.81 2.06 -0.89
C GLY A 340 -17.69 0.81 -0.86
N ARG A 341 -17.14 -0.42 -0.74
CA ARG A 341 -17.94 -1.65 -0.91
C ARG A 341 -17.30 -2.89 -0.25
N ILE A 342 -17.66 -3.21 1.00
CA ILE A 342 -17.32 -4.51 1.61
C ILE A 342 -18.26 -5.58 1.04
N TRP A 343 -17.72 -6.53 0.28
CA TRP A 343 -18.48 -7.62 -0.34
C TRP A 343 -18.34 -8.92 0.45
N ARG A 344 -19.01 -8.99 1.60
CA ARG A 344 -19.04 -10.22 2.41
C ARG A 344 -19.67 -11.36 1.64
N SER A 345 -19.00 -12.51 1.61
CA SER A 345 -19.50 -13.70 0.91
C SER A 345 -19.17 -14.99 1.64
N TYR A 346 -20.19 -15.83 1.85
CA TYR A 346 -20.01 -17.20 2.38
C TYR A 346 -19.46 -18.17 1.31
N THR A 347 -19.47 -17.78 0.03
CA THR A 347 -18.90 -18.60 -1.05
C THR A 347 -17.41 -18.45 -1.18
N ASN A 348 -16.83 -17.39 -0.61
CA ASN A 348 -15.38 -17.18 -0.58
C ASN A 348 -14.69 -18.03 0.51
N GLY A 349 -15.06 -19.30 0.55
CA GLY A 349 -14.51 -20.35 1.41
C GLY A 349 -13.71 -21.36 0.60
N LEU A 350 -13.02 -22.25 1.29
CA LEU A 350 -12.12 -23.22 0.64
C LEU A 350 -12.49 -24.64 1.06
N ARG A 351 -12.56 -25.55 0.07
CA ARG A 351 -12.65 -26.98 0.34
C ARG A 351 -11.25 -27.58 0.58
N LEU A 352 -11.09 -28.22 1.74
CA LEU A 352 -9.91 -28.99 2.12
C LEU A 352 -10.33 -30.41 2.48
N ASN A 353 -10.24 -31.31 1.50
CA ASN A 353 -10.63 -32.72 1.65
C ASN A 353 -12.08 -32.86 2.17
N ASP A 354 -12.22 -33.32 3.41
CA ASP A 354 -13.48 -33.58 4.09
C ASP A 354 -13.97 -32.37 4.91
N ALA A 355 -13.43 -31.17 4.69
CA ALA A 355 -13.91 -29.92 5.28
C ALA A 355 -14.08 -28.80 4.26
N TYR A 356 -14.99 -27.89 4.58
CA TYR A 356 -15.20 -26.61 3.90
C TYR A 356 -15.03 -25.50 4.94
N LEU A 357 -13.96 -24.72 4.80
CA LEU A 357 -13.69 -23.56 5.64
C LEU A 357 -14.57 -22.41 5.12
N VAL A 358 -15.56 -22.01 5.90
CA VAL A 358 -16.51 -20.94 5.53
C VAL A 358 -16.16 -19.64 6.25
N PRO A 359 -16.02 -18.51 5.54
CA PRO A 359 -15.79 -17.22 6.18
C PRO A 359 -17.05 -16.79 6.94
N THR A 360 -16.89 -16.22 8.13
CA THR A 360 -18.01 -15.74 8.94
C THR A 360 -17.88 -14.28 9.33
N PHE A 361 -19.03 -13.66 9.58
CA PHE A 361 -19.14 -12.21 9.78
C PHE A 361 -20.03 -11.91 10.98
N THR A 362 -19.48 -11.25 11.98
CA THR A 362 -20.07 -11.06 13.31
C THR A 362 -21.47 -10.43 13.25
N GLU A 363 -21.66 -9.43 12.39
CA GLU A 363 -22.94 -8.72 12.23
C GLU A 363 -23.99 -9.48 11.40
N HIS A 364 -23.62 -10.64 10.82
CA HIS A 364 -24.46 -11.40 9.88
C HIS A 364 -24.70 -12.86 10.29
N SER A 365 -24.50 -13.18 11.57
CA SER A 365 -24.69 -14.53 12.15
C SER A 365 -26.04 -15.20 11.83
N ALA A 366 -27.11 -14.43 11.58
CA ALA A 366 -28.39 -14.99 11.15
C ALA A 366 -28.32 -15.63 9.75
N TYR A 367 -27.61 -15.00 8.81
CA TYR A 367 -27.39 -15.55 7.47
C TYR A 367 -26.38 -16.70 7.48
N GLU A 368 -25.43 -16.69 8.42
CA GLU A 368 -24.42 -17.74 8.58
C GLU A 368 -25.06 -19.12 8.80
N LEU A 369 -26.04 -19.22 9.71
CA LEU A 369 -26.71 -20.50 10.00
C LEU A 369 -27.43 -21.07 8.77
N ASP A 370 -28.08 -20.21 7.99
CA ASP A 370 -28.75 -20.61 6.75
C ASP A 370 -27.73 -21.01 5.67
N ALA A 371 -26.61 -20.29 5.58
CA ALA A 371 -25.51 -20.62 4.68
C ALA A 371 -24.88 -21.98 4.99
N ILE A 372 -24.60 -22.26 6.27
CA ILE A 372 -24.09 -23.55 6.74
C ILE A 372 -25.09 -24.68 6.43
N ALA A 373 -26.40 -24.45 6.56
CA ALA A 373 -27.40 -25.45 6.21
C ALA A 373 -27.40 -25.80 4.71
N VAL A 374 -27.19 -24.81 3.84
CA VAL A 374 -27.04 -25.01 2.39
C VAL A 374 -25.74 -25.77 2.09
N LEU A 375 -24.61 -25.35 2.67
CA LEU A 375 -23.31 -26.02 2.51
C LEU A 375 -23.40 -27.50 2.92
N ASN A 376 -23.96 -27.81 4.09
CA ASN A 376 -24.13 -29.19 4.55
C ASN A 376 -25.04 -30.04 3.64
N THR A 377 -25.96 -29.41 2.92
CA THR A 377 -26.84 -30.10 1.96
C THR A 377 -26.11 -30.37 0.64
N ALA A 378 -25.36 -29.40 0.15
CA ALA A 378 -24.65 -29.46 -1.12
C ALA A 378 -23.32 -30.24 -1.04
N LEU A 379 -22.71 -30.32 0.15
CA LEU A 379 -21.43 -30.97 0.41
C LEU A 379 -21.62 -32.14 1.40
N PRO A 380 -22.31 -33.23 1.01
CA PRO A 380 -22.59 -34.33 1.92
C PRO A 380 -21.30 -35.01 2.39
N GLY A 381 -21.15 -35.13 3.71
CA GLY A 381 -19.97 -35.76 4.33
C GLY A 381 -18.78 -34.82 4.53
N VAL A 382 -18.90 -33.55 4.13
CA VAL A 382 -17.90 -32.51 4.36
C VAL A 382 -18.28 -31.70 5.60
N ALA A 383 -17.34 -31.50 6.52
CA ALA A 383 -17.55 -30.68 7.71
C ALA A 383 -17.46 -29.19 7.36
N THR A 384 -18.47 -28.41 7.69
CA THR A 384 -18.40 -26.95 7.58
C THR A 384 -17.71 -26.36 8.82
N VAL A 385 -16.62 -25.62 8.62
CA VAL A 385 -15.79 -25.03 9.70
C VAL A 385 -15.78 -23.51 9.54
N SER A 386 -16.35 -22.80 10.51
CA SER A 386 -16.40 -21.34 10.50
C SER A 386 -15.03 -20.71 10.82
N VAL A 387 -14.62 -19.73 10.02
CA VAL A 387 -13.41 -18.92 10.25
C VAL A 387 -13.80 -17.43 10.24
N PRO A 388 -13.65 -16.70 11.36
CA PRO A 388 -13.94 -15.27 11.43
C PRO A 388 -13.17 -14.48 10.37
N SER A 389 -13.86 -13.73 9.52
CA SER A 389 -13.28 -13.07 8.35
C SER A 389 -13.63 -11.59 8.23
N ASP A 390 -14.15 -10.97 9.30
CA ASP A 390 -14.52 -9.54 9.28
C ASP A 390 -13.32 -8.63 8.99
N ALA A 391 -12.13 -8.96 9.48
CA ALA A 391 -10.93 -8.14 9.35
C ALA A 391 -10.33 -8.14 7.93
N ILE A 392 -10.41 -9.28 7.23
CA ILE A 392 -9.85 -9.43 5.87
C ILE A 392 -10.78 -8.86 4.79
N MET A 393 -12.09 -8.87 5.00
CA MET A 393 -13.05 -8.52 3.93
C MET A 393 -12.94 -7.10 3.35
N PRO A 394 -12.58 -6.05 4.11
CA PRO A 394 -12.33 -4.72 3.55
C PRO A 394 -11.23 -4.70 2.46
N TRP A 395 -10.38 -5.72 2.42
CA TRP A 395 -9.33 -5.88 1.41
C TRP A 395 -9.80 -6.52 0.10
N GLY A 396 -11.08 -6.93 0.04
CA GLY A 396 -11.74 -7.37 -1.19
C GLY A 396 -11.89 -8.90 -1.35
N GLY A 397 -11.48 -9.69 -0.35
CA GLY A 397 -11.57 -11.15 -0.37
C GLY A 397 -11.56 -11.77 1.03
N ALA A 398 -11.68 -13.08 1.09
CA ALA A 398 -11.60 -13.87 2.33
C ALA A 398 -10.78 -15.15 2.08
N ILE A 399 -11.22 -16.29 2.63
CA ILE A 399 -10.45 -17.55 2.67
C ILE A 399 -10.06 -18.03 1.28
N HIS A 400 -11.00 -18.05 0.33
CA HIS A 400 -10.68 -18.54 -1.02
C HIS A 400 -9.63 -17.62 -1.67
N CYS A 401 -9.79 -16.29 -1.58
CA CYS A 401 -8.87 -15.34 -2.19
C CYS A 401 -7.43 -15.42 -1.64
N THR A 402 -7.27 -15.66 -0.33
CA THR A 402 -5.95 -15.65 0.33
C THR A 402 -5.21 -16.98 0.25
N THR A 403 -5.80 -18.02 -0.36
CA THR A 403 -5.27 -19.39 -0.29
C THR A 403 -5.18 -20.06 -1.66
N ARG A 404 -4.26 -21.02 -1.78
CA ARG A 404 -4.18 -21.90 -2.96
C ARG A 404 -3.97 -23.35 -2.55
N SER A 405 -4.85 -24.23 -3.01
CA SER A 405 -4.76 -25.65 -2.71
C SER A 405 -3.74 -26.37 -3.60
N LYS A 406 -3.01 -27.32 -3.02
CA LYS A 406 -2.07 -28.22 -3.70
C LYS A 406 -2.69 -29.62 -3.78
N PRO A 407 -2.92 -30.16 -5.00
CA PRO A 407 -3.47 -31.51 -5.15
C PRO A 407 -2.50 -32.61 -4.72
N VAL A 408 -3.03 -33.72 -4.18
CA VAL A 408 -2.24 -34.91 -3.81
C VAL A 408 -1.49 -35.47 -5.02
N GLY A 409 -0.27 -35.97 -4.78
CA GLY A 409 0.53 -36.68 -5.79
C GLY A 409 1.38 -35.75 -6.67
N THR A 410 1.21 -34.44 -6.52
CA THR A 410 2.23 -33.48 -6.93
C THR A 410 3.46 -33.61 -6.03
N PRO A 411 4.69 -33.51 -6.56
CA PRO A 411 5.91 -33.42 -5.75
C PRO A 411 5.66 -32.53 -4.54
N TYR A 412 5.74 -33.12 -3.36
CA TYR A 412 5.62 -32.38 -2.13
C TYR A 412 6.97 -31.72 -1.90
N LEU A 413 6.97 -30.40 -1.73
CA LEU A 413 8.06 -29.74 -1.01
C LEU A 413 7.97 -30.23 0.43
N ALA A 414 8.47 -31.43 0.68
CA ALA A 414 8.90 -31.76 2.03
C ALA A 414 9.99 -30.74 2.30
N ALA A 415 9.68 -29.76 3.16
CA ALA A 415 10.56 -28.71 3.67
C ALA A 415 11.94 -28.84 3.04
N THR A 416 12.15 -28.14 1.92
CA THR A 416 13.40 -28.24 1.17
C THR A 416 14.53 -27.80 2.10
N GLU A 417 15.22 -28.83 2.60
CA GLU A 417 16.46 -28.95 3.37
C GLU A 417 16.27 -29.70 4.71
N PRO A 418 16.63 -31.00 4.77
CA PRO A 418 16.95 -31.73 6.01
C PRO A 418 18.23 -31.21 6.72
N GLY A 419 18.55 -29.92 6.57
CA GLY A 419 19.80 -29.31 7.03
C GLY A 419 19.64 -28.33 8.19
N TYR A 420 18.43 -27.86 8.49
CA TYR A 420 18.17 -26.88 9.55
C TYR A 420 17.01 -27.24 10.49
N LEU A 421 16.45 -28.45 10.35
CA LEU A 421 15.45 -28.99 11.26
C LEU A 421 15.91 -30.40 11.70
N CYS A 422 16.37 -30.50 12.94
CA CYS A 422 16.94 -31.69 13.58
C CYS A 422 16.13 -32.98 13.34
N ASP A 423 16.48 -33.75 12.31
CA ASP A 423 16.15 -35.18 12.12
C ASP A 423 14.69 -35.56 12.48
N GLY A 424 13.72 -34.69 12.16
CA GLY A 424 12.29 -34.99 12.25
C GLY A 424 11.61 -34.87 13.62
N MET A 425 12.10 -34.05 14.56
CA MET A 425 11.29 -33.55 15.70
C MET A 425 11.53 -32.05 15.95
N PRO A 426 10.47 -31.26 16.24
CA PRO A 426 10.60 -29.81 16.39
C PRO A 426 11.14 -29.45 17.79
N PHE A 427 12.18 -28.61 17.83
CA PHE A 427 12.78 -27.96 19.02
C PHE A 427 13.52 -28.87 20.01
N CYS A 428 14.76 -29.25 19.70
CA CYS A 428 15.78 -29.62 20.69
C CYS A 428 17.17 -29.22 20.16
N ASP A 429 17.67 -28.06 20.56
CA ASP A 429 19.09 -27.94 20.92
C ASP A 429 19.16 -27.76 22.44
N ASP A 430 20.22 -28.28 23.05
CA ASP A 430 20.42 -28.53 24.49
C ASP A 430 20.52 -27.24 25.34
N CYS A 431 19.50 -26.38 25.33
CA CYS A 431 19.49 -25.18 26.15
C CYS A 431 19.00 -25.50 27.58
N THR A 432 19.63 -24.86 28.57
CA THR A 432 19.22 -24.91 29.98
C THR A 432 18.96 -23.48 30.42
N ASN A 433 17.80 -23.20 31.03
CA ASN A 433 17.49 -21.87 31.57
C ASN A 433 18.64 -21.35 32.45
N GLU A 434 19.23 -20.23 32.04
CA GLU A 434 20.33 -19.58 32.75
C GLU A 434 19.85 -18.74 33.94
N CYS A 435 18.54 -18.44 33.97
CA CYS A 435 17.87 -17.68 35.01
C CYS A 435 16.41 -18.12 35.23
N ALA A 436 15.83 -17.74 36.38
CA ALA A 436 14.40 -17.91 36.64
C ALA A 436 13.57 -16.78 36.01
N ALA A 437 12.34 -17.06 35.56
CA ALA A 437 11.50 -16.12 34.79
C ALA A 437 11.27 -14.72 35.42
N ASP A 438 11.43 -14.59 36.74
CA ASP A 438 11.31 -13.35 37.50
C ASP A 438 12.65 -12.85 38.08
N GLU A 439 13.75 -13.47 37.70
CA GLU A 439 15.09 -13.13 38.16
C GLU A 439 15.54 -11.81 37.51
N THR A 440 15.87 -10.85 38.36
CA THR A 440 16.57 -9.63 37.98
C THR A 440 17.83 -9.52 38.82
N GLY A 441 18.84 -8.83 38.29
CA GLY A 441 20.09 -8.69 39.01
C GLY A 441 21.06 -7.78 38.30
N CYS A 442 22.29 -7.77 38.78
CA CYS A 442 23.37 -6.97 38.23
C CYS A 442 24.42 -7.87 37.60
N MET A 443 24.85 -7.54 36.40
CA MET A 443 25.95 -8.21 35.71
C MET A 443 27.30 -7.65 36.19
N GLU A 444 28.37 -8.40 35.93
CA GLU A 444 29.73 -8.01 36.36
C GLU A 444 30.23 -6.70 35.73
N ASN A 445 29.69 -6.33 34.57
CA ASN A 445 30.02 -5.09 33.86
C ASN A 445 29.30 -3.83 34.44
N GLY A 446 28.43 -4.00 35.45
CA GLY A 446 27.73 -2.91 36.13
C GLY A 446 26.32 -2.61 35.61
N ASP A 447 25.89 -3.33 34.57
CA ASP A 447 24.54 -3.24 33.99
C ASP A 447 23.55 -4.09 34.79
N ARG A 448 22.26 -3.80 34.64
CA ARG A 448 21.21 -4.67 35.19
C ARG A 448 20.85 -5.75 34.17
N PHE A 449 20.25 -6.85 34.61
CA PHE A 449 19.65 -7.82 33.71
C PHE A 449 18.22 -8.16 34.13
N VAL A 450 17.43 -8.59 33.15
CA VAL A 450 16.14 -9.26 33.35
C VAL A 450 16.21 -10.64 32.73
N CYS A 451 15.48 -11.60 33.30
CA CYS A 451 15.36 -12.92 32.71
C CYS A 451 14.29 -12.91 31.61
N GLY A 452 14.68 -13.30 30.39
CA GLY A 452 13.80 -13.30 29.24
C GLY A 452 14.40 -14.11 28.10
N ASN A 453 13.72 -14.12 26.97
CA ASN A 453 14.23 -14.77 25.77
C ASN A 453 14.73 -13.69 24.80
N ASN A 454 16.02 -13.71 24.48
CA ASN A 454 16.67 -12.73 23.59
C ASN A 454 17.30 -13.41 22.36
N ASP A 455 17.05 -14.70 22.17
CA ASP A 455 17.47 -15.42 20.99
C ASP A 455 16.33 -16.33 20.48
N MET A 456 16.67 -17.26 19.60
CA MET A 456 15.69 -18.08 18.87
C MET A 456 15.33 -19.38 19.60
N ASP A 457 15.75 -19.59 20.85
CA ASP A 457 15.45 -20.80 21.63
C ASP A 457 14.25 -20.62 22.60
N VAL A 458 13.94 -21.62 23.43
CA VAL A 458 12.81 -21.57 24.41
C VAL A 458 13.29 -21.36 25.85
N CYS A 459 14.60 -21.24 26.04
CA CYS A 459 15.23 -21.10 27.33
C CYS A 459 15.28 -19.63 27.75
N LEU A 460 15.39 -19.45 29.07
CA LEU A 460 15.45 -18.14 29.67
C LEU A 460 16.90 -17.73 29.89
N GLU A 461 17.26 -16.58 29.33
CA GLU A 461 18.59 -15.98 29.38
C GLU A 461 18.60 -14.67 30.18
N ARG A 462 19.78 -14.28 30.67
CA ARG A 462 19.97 -12.99 31.32
C ARG A 462 20.20 -11.89 30.28
N ILE A 463 19.16 -11.12 30.02
CA ILE A 463 19.20 -10.01 29.05
C ILE A 463 19.84 -8.79 29.70
N ALA A 464 20.98 -8.39 29.15
CA ALA A 464 21.74 -7.22 29.52
C ALA A 464 20.97 -5.90 29.26
N LEU A 465 20.75 -5.11 30.30
CA LEU A 465 20.18 -3.76 30.20
C LEU A 465 21.20 -2.74 30.74
N PRO A 466 21.79 -1.89 29.88
CA PRO A 466 22.84 -0.97 30.26
C PRO A 466 22.42 -0.05 31.42
N CYS A 467 23.24 0.06 32.46
CA CYS A 467 23.10 1.16 33.40
C CYS A 467 23.79 2.41 32.85
N PRO A 468 23.25 3.63 33.07
CA PRO A 468 23.91 4.87 32.66
C PRO A 468 25.33 4.96 33.23
N SER A 469 26.27 5.55 32.48
CA SER A 469 27.70 5.62 32.83
C SER A 469 28.04 6.19 34.23
N SER A 470 27.08 6.88 34.88
CA SER A 470 27.19 7.44 36.23
C SER A 470 26.47 6.65 37.32
N ALA A 471 25.69 5.62 37.01
CA ALA A 471 24.87 4.85 37.95
C ALA A 471 25.38 3.41 38.09
N GLN A 472 25.52 2.94 39.33
CA GLN A 472 25.87 1.53 39.59
C GLN A 472 24.60 0.70 39.79
N CYS A 473 24.52 -0.46 39.14
CA CYS A 473 23.50 -1.46 39.47
C CYS A 473 23.68 -1.98 40.90
N THR A 474 22.62 -1.92 41.70
CA THR A 474 22.49 -2.54 43.01
C THR A 474 21.16 -3.29 43.07
N ASP A 475 21.18 -4.58 43.41
CA ASP A 475 19.99 -5.45 43.53
C ASP A 475 19.02 -5.40 42.31
N GLY A 476 19.57 -5.40 41.09
CA GLY A 476 18.77 -5.37 39.84
C GLY A 476 18.27 -3.99 39.44
N THR A 477 18.71 -2.92 40.14
CA THR A 477 18.29 -1.53 39.88
C THR A 477 19.50 -0.62 39.75
N CYS A 478 19.53 0.26 38.75
CA CYS A 478 20.57 1.30 38.65
C CYS A 478 20.23 2.43 39.64
N GLY A 479 21.15 2.79 40.56
CA GLY A 479 20.80 3.62 41.72
C GLY A 479 20.61 5.13 41.48
N GLY A 480 19.52 5.69 42.05
CA GLY A 480 19.55 6.84 42.98
C GLY A 480 19.19 8.25 42.50
N GLU A 481 17.89 8.56 42.36
CA GLU A 481 17.18 9.65 43.06
C GLU A 481 15.67 9.30 43.08
N ASP A 482 15.03 9.37 44.25
CA ASP A 482 13.58 9.21 44.40
C ASP A 482 12.92 10.47 43.86
N CYS A 483 12.57 10.47 42.58
CA CYS A 483 11.48 11.31 42.09
C CYS A 483 10.32 10.44 41.65
N THR A 484 9.13 11.01 41.71
CA THR A 484 7.90 10.33 41.31
C THR A 484 7.41 11.07 40.09
N ASP A 485 7.31 10.39 38.94
CA ASP A 485 6.74 10.99 37.74
C ASP A 485 5.38 11.61 38.07
N ALA A 486 5.24 12.91 37.82
CA ALA A 486 4.03 13.64 38.13
C ALA A 486 2.87 13.25 37.20
N CYS A 487 3.21 12.62 36.08
CA CYS A 487 2.30 12.08 35.08
C CYS A 487 3.01 11.00 34.24
N LEU A 488 2.24 10.20 33.49
CA LEU A 488 2.85 9.16 32.65
C LEU A 488 3.63 9.80 31.47
N PRO A 489 4.70 9.17 30.93
CA PRO A 489 5.51 9.69 29.81
C PRO A 489 4.72 10.07 28.55
N TRP A 490 3.49 9.56 28.43
CA TRP A 490 2.57 9.72 27.32
C TRP A 490 1.26 10.42 27.72
N GLU A 491 1.21 11.01 28.93
CA GLU A 491 0.03 11.71 29.41
C GLU A 491 -0.02 13.13 28.82
N THR A 492 -1.06 13.38 28.03
CA THR A 492 -1.38 14.71 27.52
C THR A 492 -2.72 15.15 28.07
N GLY A 493 -2.87 16.43 28.39
CA GLY A 493 -4.13 16.96 28.89
C GLY A 493 -4.25 18.46 28.73
N CYS A 494 -5.39 19.01 29.12
CA CYS A 494 -5.61 20.44 29.12
C CYS A 494 -5.31 20.99 30.50
N VAL A 495 -4.41 21.96 30.56
CA VAL A 495 -4.16 22.74 31.78
C VAL A 495 -5.36 23.67 32.02
N ASP A 496 -5.81 24.32 30.95
CA ASP A 496 -7.04 25.11 30.88
C ASP A 496 -7.53 25.17 29.42
N ASP A 497 -8.56 25.98 29.14
CA ASP A 497 -9.14 26.10 27.80
C ASP A 497 -8.13 26.64 26.76
N ASP A 498 -7.09 27.35 27.21
CA ASP A 498 -6.11 28.03 26.35
C ASP A 498 -4.74 27.32 26.35
N ASN A 499 -4.51 26.31 27.18
CA ASN A 499 -3.21 25.67 27.36
C ASN A 499 -3.32 24.14 27.47
N ARG A 500 -2.54 23.41 26.68
CA ARG A 500 -2.33 21.95 26.81
C ARG A 500 -1.06 21.67 27.61
N PHE A 501 -0.90 20.46 28.13
CA PHE A 501 0.38 19.97 28.63
C PHE A 501 0.79 18.66 27.94
N ILE A 502 2.11 18.44 27.91
CA ILE A 502 2.74 17.18 27.52
C ILE A 502 3.68 16.80 28.66
N CYS A 503 3.67 15.54 29.05
CA CYS A 503 4.56 15.01 30.06
C CYS A 503 5.91 14.66 29.44
N ALA A 504 6.95 15.38 29.82
CA ALA A 504 8.29 15.23 29.28
C ALA A 504 9.34 15.47 30.37
N GLU A 505 10.54 14.95 30.17
CA GLU A 505 11.67 15.25 31.05
C GLU A 505 12.05 16.73 30.87
N GLY A 506 11.87 17.53 31.94
CA GLY A 506 12.43 18.88 32.01
C GLY A 506 11.41 20.02 32.13
N GLY A 507 10.95 20.25 33.35
CA GLY A 507 10.34 21.52 33.76
C GLY A 507 11.20 22.32 34.76
N ASP A 508 11.87 21.64 35.69
CA ASP A 508 12.53 22.28 36.85
C ASP A 508 13.99 21.84 37.10
N GLY A 509 14.52 20.92 36.29
CA GLY A 509 15.93 20.55 36.26
C GLY A 509 16.28 19.22 36.93
N ASP A 510 15.30 18.35 37.19
CA ASP A 510 15.53 16.93 37.48
C ASP A 510 15.29 16.02 36.24
N LEU A 511 15.43 14.69 36.41
CA LEU A 511 15.31 13.66 35.36
C LEU A 511 13.90 13.02 35.33
N CYS A 512 12.90 13.74 35.80
CA CYS A 512 11.58 13.19 36.10
C CYS A 512 10.55 13.74 35.12
N ILE A 513 9.48 12.99 34.91
CA ILE A 513 8.48 13.34 33.90
C ILE A 513 7.45 14.27 34.53
N ASP A 514 7.50 15.53 34.08
CA ASP A 514 6.62 16.60 34.53
C ASP A 514 5.74 17.13 33.39
N PRO A 515 4.53 17.62 33.69
CA PRO A 515 3.66 18.24 32.70
C PRO A 515 4.21 19.62 32.29
N VAL A 516 4.68 19.73 31.05
CA VAL A 516 5.11 20.99 30.42
C VAL A 516 3.94 21.61 29.67
N ALA A 517 3.56 22.84 30.04
CA ALA A 517 2.42 23.53 29.46
C ALA A 517 2.77 24.30 28.17
N PHE A 518 1.93 24.19 27.15
CA PHE A 518 2.00 24.87 25.87
C PHE A 518 0.70 25.64 25.61
N ALA A 519 0.81 26.88 25.17
CA ALA A 519 -0.35 27.70 24.81
C ALA A 519 -0.93 27.27 23.46
N CYS A 520 -2.26 27.15 23.39
CA CYS A 520 -2.98 27.02 22.14
C CYS A 520 -2.98 28.36 21.38
N GLU A 521 -2.80 28.29 20.06
CA GLU A 521 -2.81 29.48 19.20
C GLU A 521 -4.18 30.19 19.19
N THR A 522 -4.20 31.47 18.82
CA THR A 522 -5.40 32.32 18.88
C THR A 522 -6.54 31.73 18.02
N GLY A 523 -7.66 31.40 18.67
CA GLY A 523 -8.85 30.81 18.02
C GLY A 523 -9.02 29.30 18.23
N ARG A 524 -8.09 28.66 18.94
CA ARG A 524 -8.16 27.25 19.32
C ARG A 524 -8.37 27.11 20.84
N SER A 525 -9.04 26.04 21.26
CA SER A 525 -9.22 25.67 22.66
C SER A 525 -8.75 24.24 22.90
N CYS A 526 -8.12 23.98 24.04
CA CYS A 526 -7.68 22.64 24.39
C CYS A 526 -8.89 21.75 24.71
N THR A 527 -9.00 20.58 24.08
CA THR A 527 -9.96 19.53 24.44
C THR A 527 -9.27 18.17 24.36
N GLY A 528 -9.26 17.43 25.48
CA GLY A 528 -8.64 16.10 25.53
C GLY A 528 -7.11 16.08 25.35
N GLY A 529 -6.41 17.19 25.63
CA GLY A 529 -4.96 17.31 25.46
C GLY A 529 -4.49 17.89 24.13
N ILE A 530 -5.42 18.20 23.22
CA ILE A 530 -5.15 18.69 21.86
C ILE A 530 -5.75 20.08 21.66
N CYS A 531 -5.02 20.98 21.00
CA CYS A 531 -5.52 22.31 20.66
C CYS A 531 -6.41 22.24 19.42
N THR A 532 -7.74 22.20 19.63
CA THR A 532 -8.74 22.11 18.56
C THR A 532 -9.33 23.49 18.21
N PRO A 533 -9.75 23.74 16.97
CA PRO A 533 -10.56 24.91 16.62
C PRO A 533 -11.82 24.99 17.50
N THR A 534 -12.16 26.18 17.98
CA THR A 534 -13.26 26.42 18.93
C THR A 534 -14.66 26.05 18.43
N ASP A 535 -14.82 25.76 17.14
CA ASP A 535 -16.09 25.31 16.53
C ASP A 535 -16.20 23.78 16.38
N GLY A 536 -15.18 23.01 16.79
CA GLY A 536 -15.15 21.55 16.69
C GLY A 536 -15.07 21.02 15.26
N SER A 537 -14.75 21.87 14.29
CA SER A 537 -14.46 21.48 12.91
C SER A 537 -12.95 21.28 12.70
N CYS A 538 -12.56 20.73 11.54
CA CYS A 538 -11.16 20.67 11.15
C CYS A 538 -10.50 22.04 10.91
N GLY A 539 -11.29 23.13 10.83
CA GLY A 539 -10.76 24.46 10.55
C GLY A 539 -10.00 24.51 9.21
N GLY A 540 -8.72 24.90 9.28
CA GLY A 540 -7.80 24.94 8.12
C GLY A 540 -6.83 23.75 8.03
N ILE A 541 -6.96 22.76 8.92
CA ILE A 541 -6.15 21.54 8.90
C ILE A 541 -6.86 20.57 7.93
N ASP A 542 -6.16 20.14 6.90
CA ASP A 542 -6.65 19.15 5.94
C ASP A 542 -5.99 17.78 6.19
N PHE A 543 -6.10 16.85 5.24
CA PHE A 543 -5.54 15.51 5.36
C PHE A 543 -4.01 15.50 5.39
N ALA A 544 -3.35 16.53 4.84
CA ALA A 544 -1.90 16.66 4.93
C ALA A 544 -1.46 16.88 6.38
N GLY A 545 -2.35 17.40 7.22
CA GLY A 545 -2.13 17.59 8.65
C GLY A 545 -1.15 18.71 8.97
N GLU A 546 -0.72 18.76 10.22
CA GLU A 546 0.30 19.66 10.75
C GLU A 546 0.94 19.03 11.98
N CYS A 547 2.16 19.45 12.33
CA CYS A 547 2.78 19.08 13.60
C CYS A 547 2.44 20.06 14.71
N GLN A 548 2.01 19.54 15.86
CA GLN A 548 1.82 20.29 17.09
C GLN A 548 2.77 19.77 18.18
N GLY A 549 4.06 20.16 18.09
CA GLY A 549 5.15 19.52 18.82
C GLY A 549 5.51 18.19 18.15
N ASP A 550 5.63 17.12 18.94
CA ASP A 550 5.83 15.75 18.42
C ASP A 550 4.52 15.03 18.10
N VAL A 551 3.38 15.74 18.15
CA VAL A 551 2.07 15.18 17.83
C VAL A 551 1.68 15.57 16.40
N SER A 552 1.48 14.60 15.52
CA SER A 552 0.86 14.83 14.19
C SER A 552 -0.64 14.98 14.36
N VAL A 553 -1.23 16.00 13.72
CA VAL A 553 -2.67 16.28 13.78
C VAL A 553 -3.19 16.47 12.36
N TRP A 554 -4.23 15.73 11.98
CA TRP A 554 -4.85 15.83 10.65
C TRP A 554 -6.37 15.79 10.72
N CYS A 555 -7.01 16.19 9.63
CA CYS A 555 -8.45 16.08 9.48
C CYS A 555 -8.82 14.80 8.73
N GLU A 556 -9.68 13.99 9.33
CA GLU A 556 -10.21 12.75 8.75
C GLU A 556 -11.73 12.70 8.96
N ASP A 557 -12.48 12.53 7.87
CA ASP A 557 -13.95 12.51 7.88
C ASP A 557 -14.63 13.72 8.57
N GLY A 558 -13.97 14.88 8.56
CA GLY A 558 -14.47 16.10 9.20
C GLY A 558 -14.22 16.16 10.71
N TYR A 559 -13.48 15.20 11.25
CA TYR A 559 -13.02 15.13 12.63
C TYR A 559 -11.50 15.29 12.69
N LEU A 560 -11.00 15.93 13.75
CA LEU A 560 -9.56 16.02 13.98
C LEU A 560 -9.06 14.73 14.62
N ALA A 561 -8.08 14.11 13.97
CA ALA A 561 -7.31 13.00 14.48
C ALA A 561 -5.91 13.49 14.89
N ALA A 562 -5.30 12.82 15.86
CA ALA A 562 -3.97 13.15 16.33
C ALA A 562 -3.21 11.89 16.76
N TYR A 563 -1.89 11.90 16.60
CA TYR A 563 -1.00 10.82 16.99
C TYR A 563 0.29 11.35 17.57
N ASP A 564 0.70 10.83 18.73
CA ASP A 564 1.90 11.25 19.45
C ASP A 564 3.11 10.43 19.02
N CYS A 565 4.00 11.04 18.24
CA CYS A 565 5.18 10.38 17.70
C CYS A 565 6.21 10.04 18.76
N ALA A 566 6.21 10.75 19.89
CA ALA A 566 7.15 10.47 20.99
C ALA A 566 6.88 9.09 21.62
N ALA A 567 5.66 8.56 21.53
CA ALA A 567 5.30 7.24 22.03
C ALA A 567 6.13 6.11 21.37
N ASP A 568 6.58 6.34 20.13
CA ASP A 568 7.41 5.41 19.37
C ASP A 568 8.89 5.84 19.33
N GLY A 569 9.30 6.83 20.15
CA GLY A 569 10.65 7.39 20.13
C GLY A 569 10.96 8.26 18.90
N MET A 570 9.93 8.71 18.18
CA MET A 570 10.01 9.52 16.96
C MET A 570 9.56 10.96 17.22
N GLY A 571 9.78 11.87 16.27
CA GLY A 571 9.23 13.23 16.29
C GLY A 571 8.26 13.45 15.12
N CYS A 572 7.34 14.41 15.23
CA CYS A 572 6.49 14.74 14.07
C CYS A 572 7.28 15.52 13.01
N GLY A 573 7.07 15.21 11.72
CA GLY A 573 7.74 15.86 10.58
C GLY A 573 6.98 15.68 9.26
N TRP A 574 7.37 16.45 8.23
CA TRP A 574 6.77 16.37 6.89
C TRP A 574 7.44 15.27 6.07
N LEU A 575 6.65 14.36 5.50
CA LEU A 575 7.11 13.30 4.59
C LEU A 575 6.92 13.76 3.14
N ALA A 576 8.02 14.13 2.47
CA ALA A 576 7.96 14.68 1.12
C ALA A 576 7.58 13.65 0.04
N SER A 577 7.85 12.36 0.26
CA SER A 577 7.42 11.28 -0.64
C SER A 577 5.91 11.08 -0.66
N GLU A 578 5.25 11.40 0.46
CA GLU A 578 3.84 11.13 0.70
C GLU A 578 2.96 12.40 0.77
N GLU A 579 3.58 13.58 0.78
CA GLU A 579 2.94 14.90 0.87
C GLU A 579 2.04 15.13 2.12
N TYR A 580 2.42 14.63 3.30
CA TYR A 580 1.73 14.90 4.60
C TYR A 580 2.67 14.90 5.84
N TYR A 581 2.18 15.33 7.01
CA TYR A 581 2.89 15.29 8.30
C TYR A 581 2.64 14.00 9.09
N ASP A 582 3.70 13.39 9.64
CA ASP A 582 3.67 12.12 10.37
C ASP A 582 4.91 11.89 11.27
N CYS A 583 5.00 10.73 11.91
CA CYS A 583 6.10 10.36 12.78
C CYS A 583 7.37 9.95 12.03
N VAL A 584 8.46 10.64 12.35
CA VAL A 584 9.76 10.48 11.72
C VAL A 584 10.86 10.28 12.78
N ASP A 585 11.64 9.20 12.63
CA ASP A 585 12.91 8.99 13.33
C ASP A 585 13.95 10.06 12.92
N ARG A 586 14.55 10.71 13.93
CA ARG A 586 15.53 11.81 13.81
C ARG A 586 16.94 11.44 14.27
N ALA A 587 17.21 10.18 14.69
CA ALA A 587 18.39 9.86 15.49
C ALA A 587 19.68 9.47 14.72
N ALA A 588 19.64 9.28 13.39
CA ALA A 588 20.72 8.53 12.70
C ALA A 588 21.78 9.32 11.89
N CYS A 589 21.65 10.63 11.63
CA CYS A 589 22.59 11.31 10.71
C CYS A 589 22.74 12.85 10.95
N THR A 590 23.62 13.56 10.21
CA THR A 590 23.80 15.04 10.27
C THR A 590 23.63 15.73 8.91
N ASP A 591 22.77 16.74 8.82
CA ASP A 591 22.44 17.47 7.59
C ASP A 591 23.64 18.17 6.92
N GLY A 592 23.77 17.99 5.59
CA GLY A 592 24.80 18.60 4.76
C GLY A 592 24.42 19.94 4.11
N CYS A 593 23.16 20.37 4.21
CA CYS A 593 22.61 21.63 3.68
C CYS A 593 21.24 21.97 4.32
N GLU A 594 20.65 23.13 4.00
CA GLU A 594 19.31 23.51 4.49
C GLU A 594 18.21 23.13 3.48
N LEU A 595 17.09 22.55 3.96
CA LEU A 595 16.03 22.02 3.09
C LEU A 595 15.48 23.10 2.15
N GLY A 596 15.49 22.80 0.85
CA GLY A 596 15.03 23.74 -0.19
C GLY A 596 16.10 24.75 -0.64
N GLU A 597 17.31 24.73 -0.07
CA GLU A 597 18.44 25.50 -0.57
C GLU A 597 18.76 25.07 -2.01
N THR A 598 19.12 26.02 -2.87
CA THR A 598 19.47 25.73 -4.27
C THR A 598 20.81 26.35 -4.64
N ARG A 599 21.59 25.64 -5.46
CA ARG A 599 22.87 26.14 -6.00
C ARG A 599 23.12 25.64 -7.41
N CYS A 600 24.15 26.16 -8.08
CA CYS A 600 24.56 25.64 -9.38
C CYS A 600 25.73 24.67 -9.24
N ALA A 601 25.74 23.63 -10.07
CA ALA A 601 26.76 22.59 -10.11
C ALA A 601 27.19 22.31 -11.56
N ASP A 602 28.23 21.48 -11.71
CA ASP A 602 28.76 21.02 -13.01
C ASP A 602 29.00 22.14 -14.03
N GLY A 603 29.66 23.22 -13.58
CA GLY A 603 30.00 24.35 -14.45
C GLY A 603 28.78 25.14 -14.95
N ASN A 604 27.71 25.19 -14.13
CA ASN A 604 26.39 25.77 -14.43
C ASN A 604 25.52 24.95 -15.40
N ALA A 605 25.90 23.71 -15.71
CA ALA A 605 25.09 22.81 -16.52
C ALA A 605 23.95 22.14 -15.73
N ALA A 606 24.03 22.13 -14.39
CA ALA A 606 23.04 21.54 -13.50
C ALA A 606 22.70 22.48 -12.33
N ARG A 607 21.46 22.40 -11.83
CA ARG A 607 21.10 22.96 -10.52
C ARG A 607 21.17 21.87 -9.46
N GLN A 608 21.64 22.20 -8.28
CA GLN A 608 21.54 21.36 -7.10
C GLN A 608 20.45 21.89 -6.17
N VAL A 609 19.62 21.01 -5.64
CA VAL A 609 18.61 21.32 -4.62
C VAL A 609 18.94 20.48 -3.39
N CYS A 610 18.92 21.11 -2.23
CA CYS A 610 19.05 20.44 -0.96
C CYS A 610 17.74 19.74 -0.60
N ALA A 611 17.77 18.42 -0.55
CA ALA A 611 16.63 17.55 -0.26
C ALA A 611 17.15 16.26 0.41
N GLU A 612 16.25 15.44 0.93
CA GLU A 612 16.63 14.16 1.56
C GLU A 612 17.36 13.23 0.57
N ALA A 613 18.38 12.52 1.07
CA ALA A 613 19.17 11.56 0.30
C ALA A 613 18.37 10.30 -0.06
N PHE A 614 18.77 9.63 -1.15
CA PHE A 614 18.14 8.40 -1.66
C PHE A 614 18.86 7.12 -1.18
N ASP A 615 19.75 7.21 -0.19
CA ASP A 615 20.47 6.07 0.40
C ASP A 615 19.82 5.53 1.68
N GLY A 616 18.62 6.02 2.02
CA GLY A 616 17.77 5.46 3.07
C GLY A 616 17.98 6.07 4.46
N ASP A 617 18.69 7.20 4.58
CA ASP A 617 18.67 8.04 5.77
C ASP A 617 18.00 9.41 5.52
N ARG A 618 17.70 10.15 6.60
CA ARG A 618 16.97 11.44 6.54
C ARG A 618 17.88 12.66 6.53
N CYS A 619 19.10 12.55 6.01
CA CYS A 619 19.98 13.70 5.94
C CYS A 619 19.80 14.52 4.67
N LEU A 620 19.84 15.84 4.86
CA LEU A 620 19.74 16.79 3.77
C LEU A 620 21.04 16.81 2.94
N GLU A 621 20.93 16.41 1.68
CA GLU A 621 22.04 16.32 0.73
C GLU A 621 21.78 17.10 -0.56
N TRP A 622 22.88 17.42 -1.27
CA TRP A 622 22.83 18.16 -2.52
C TRP A 622 22.51 17.24 -3.71
N LYS A 623 21.29 17.32 -4.24
CA LYS A 623 20.89 16.57 -5.43
C LYS A 623 21.05 17.38 -6.72
N ALA A 624 21.82 16.87 -7.68
CA ALA A 624 21.98 17.49 -8.99
C ALA A 624 20.80 17.19 -9.94
N ILE A 625 20.34 18.21 -10.65
CA ILE A 625 19.30 18.18 -11.68
C ILE A 625 19.87 18.91 -12.89
N ASP A 626 20.09 18.17 -13.98
CA ASP A 626 20.59 18.73 -15.23
C ASP A 626 19.62 19.79 -15.78
N CYS A 627 20.16 20.92 -16.22
CA CYS A 627 19.38 21.92 -16.92
C CYS A 627 19.05 21.43 -18.34
N SER A 628 17.82 21.68 -18.79
CA SER A 628 17.36 21.25 -20.12
C SER A 628 18.18 21.90 -21.24
N GLU A 629 18.26 21.22 -22.39
CA GLU A 629 19.11 21.61 -23.52
C GLU A 629 18.85 23.08 -23.94
N GLY A 630 19.90 23.91 -23.86
CA GLY A 630 19.84 25.34 -24.18
C GLY A 630 19.58 26.29 -22.99
N THR A 631 19.54 25.79 -21.76
CA THR A 631 19.46 26.59 -20.52
C THR A 631 20.73 26.48 -19.68
N THR A 632 20.99 27.43 -18.79
CA THR A 632 22.14 27.42 -17.85
C THR A 632 21.65 27.71 -16.44
N CYS A 633 22.26 27.09 -15.44
CA CYS A 633 21.95 27.38 -14.05
C CYS A 633 22.50 28.75 -13.65
N VAL A 634 21.64 29.59 -13.07
CA VAL A 634 21.98 30.86 -12.42
C VAL A 634 21.22 30.94 -11.09
N ASN A 635 21.93 31.18 -9.99
CA ASN A 635 21.37 31.26 -8.63
C ASN A 635 20.45 30.08 -8.25
N GLY A 636 20.81 28.85 -8.64
CA GLY A 636 20.05 27.65 -8.30
C GLY A 636 18.83 27.38 -9.18
N ALA A 637 18.61 28.16 -10.24
CA ALA A 637 17.53 27.95 -11.21
C ALA A 637 18.07 27.79 -12.64
N CYS A 638 17.51 26.86 -13.42
CA CYS A 638 17.82 26.72 -14.84
C CYS A 638 17.06 27.80 -15.63
N VAL A 639 17.80 28.73 -16.23
CA VAL A 639 17.24 29.87 -16.96
C VAL A 639 17.71 29.88 -18.42
N ALA A 640 16.88 30.41 -19.31
CA ALA A 640 17.28 30.63 -20.69
C ALA A 640 18.39 31.70 -20.76
N PRO A 641 19.39 31.54 -21.63
CA PRO A 641 20.45 32.53 -21.78
C PRO A 641 19.85 33.88 -22.21
N CYS A 642 20.02 34.89 -21.36
CA CYS A 642 19.71 36.28 -21.66
C CYS A 642 20.99 37.06 -22.00
N THR A 643 20.83 38.27 -22.53
CA THR A 643 21.96 39.17 -22.81
C THR A 643 21.72 40.46 -22.04
N ASP A 644 22.75 41.00 -21.38
CA ASP A 644 22.65 42.27 -20.66
C ASP A 644 22.21 43.40 -21.60
N GLU A 645 21.12 44.08 -21.27
CA GLU A 645 20.56 45.17 -22.09
C GLU A 645 21.23 46.52 -21.80
N CYS A 646 21.89 46.64 -20.65
CA CYS A 646 22.51 47.87 -20.13
C CYS A 646 23.63 47.54 -19.13
N VAL A 647 24.34 48.54 -18.59
CA VAL A 647 25.35 48.30 -17.54
C VAL A 647 24.75 48.54 -16.16
N ALA A 648 24.95 47.62 -15.21
CA ALA A 648 24.40 47.74 -13.85
C ALA A 648 24.66 49.14 -13.23
N GLY A 649 23.58 49.79 -12.80
CA GLY A 649 23.61 51.16 -12.23
C GLY A 649 23.54 52.28 -13.26
N GLU A 650 23.53 51.98 -14.57
CA GLU A 650 23.24 52.97 -15.62
C GLU A 650 21.82 53.50 -15.47
N THR A 651 21.65 54.82 -15.58
CA THR A 651 20.35 55.47 -15.50
C THR A 651 20.04 56.23 -16.79
N LEU A 652 18.81 56.06 -17.30
CA LEU A 652 18.34 56.74 -18.49
C LEU A 652 16.87 57.07 -18.40
N CYS A 653 16.46 58.18 -19.01
CA CYS A 653 15.05 58.56 -19.02
C CYS A 653 14.29 57.66 -20.00
N ALA A 654 13.34 56.88 -19.48
CA ALA A 654 12.40 56.12 -20.31
C ALA A 654 11.44 57.08 -21.02
N ASP A 655 10.96 58.08 -20.30
CA ASP A 655 10.17 59.20 -20.81
C ASP A 655 10.32 60.44 -19.92
N PHE A 656 9.45 61.45 -20.08
CA PHE A 656 9.52 62.69 -19.29
C PHE A 656 9.22 62.50 -17.80
N ASP A 657 8.48 61.45 -17.46
CA ASP A 657 7.95 61.22 -16.11
C ASP A 657 8.62 60.02 -15.43
N ASN A 658 9.39 59.19 -16.17
CA ASN A 658 10.00 57.96 -15.67
C ASN A 658 11.52 57.89 -15.92
N LEU A 659 12.28 57.63 -14.85
CA LEU A 659 13.70 57.29 -14.87
C LEU A 659 13.86 55.77 -14.84
N SER A 660 14.53 55.19 -15.82
CA SER A 660 14.94 53.79 -15.78
C SER A 660 16.31 53.65 -15.15
N THR A 661 16.44 52.67 -14.26
CA THR A 661 17.72 52.25 -13.68
C THR A 661 18.01 50.84 -14.12
N CYS A 662 19.22 50.61 -14.61
CA CYS A 662 19.69 49.29 -14.99
C CYS A 662 19.96 48.45 -13.74
N THR A 663 19.13 47.45 -13.49
CA THR A 663 19.23 46.57 -12.32
C THR A 663 19.39 45.14 -12.75
N LEU A 664 20.14 44.36 -11.96
CA LEU A 664 20.24 42.92 -12.16
C LEU A 664 18.90 42.26 -11.86
N ASN A 665 18.29 41.60 -12.84
CA ASN A 665 17.09 40.83 -12.63
C ASN A 665 17.47 39.50 -11.97
N ALA A 666 16.99 39.29 -10.74
CA ALA A 666 17.32 38.10 -9.95
C ALA A 666 16.77 36.78 -10.56
N ALA A 667 15.74 36.86 -11.41
CA ALA A 667 15.09 35.71 -12.04
C ALA A 667 15.78 35.26 -13.33
N THR A 668 16.45 36.17 -14.05
CA THR A 668 17.14 35.84 -15.32
C THR A 668 18.65 35.92 -15.21
N GLY A 669 19.17 36.66 -14.23
CA GLY A 669 20.61 36.86 -14.03
C GLY A 669 21.24 37.92 -14.96
N CYS A 670 20.44 38.60 -15.79
CA CYS A 670 20.91 39.68 -16.66
C CYS A 670 20.47 41.06 -16.18
N THR A 671 21.16 42.10 -16.60
CA THR A 671 20.80 43.48 -16.27
C THR A 671 19.81 44.06 -17.27
N GLU A 672 18.71 44.60 -16.75
CA GLU A 672 17.62 45.21 -17.53
C GLU A 672 17.23 46.58 -16.98
N LEU A 673 16.59 47.40 -17.81
CA LEU A 673 16.17 48.75 -17.44
C LEU A 673 14.79 48.72 -16.77
N VAL A 674 14.76 49.03 -15.48
CA VAL A 674 13.51 49.09 -14.71
C VAL A 674 13.05 50.54 -14.56
N PRO A 675 11.91 50.94 -15.18
CA PRO A 675 11.39 52.29 -15.07
C PRO A 675 10.75 52.56 -13.71
N ALA A 676 11.09 53.70 -13.11
CA ALA A 676 10.47 54.24 -11.91
C ALA A 676 10.00 55.68 -12.15
N ALA A 677 8.82 56.01 -11.65
CA ALA A 677 8.27 57.36 -11.77
C ALA A 677 9.11 58.37 -10.98
N CYS A 678 9.37 59.52 -11.59
CA CYS A 678 9.95 60.67 -10.90
C CYS A 678 8.97 61.24 -9.87
N GLU A 679 9.50 61.75 -8.76
CA GLU A 679 8.67 62.37 -7.71
C GLU A 679 7.90 63.60 -8.22
N ASP A 680 6.72 63.84 -7.65
CA ASP A 680 5.80 64.92 -8.03
C ASP A 680 6.51 66.28 -8.14
N GLY A 681 6.42 66.90 -9.33
CA GLY A 681 7.04 68.20 -9.63
C GLY A 681 8.46 68.13 -10.21
N THR A 682 8.97 66.93 -10.48
CA THR A 682 10.23 66.70 -11.21
C THR A 682 9.97 65.98 -12.54
N THR A 683 10.86 66.16 -13.51
CA THR A 683 10.81 65.44 -14.81
C THR A 683 12.17 64.83 -15.09
N CYS A 684 12.20 63.66 -15.71
CA CYS A 684 13.46 63.00 -16.05
C CYS A 684 14.19 63.76 -17.17
N ARG A 685 15.44 64.16 -16.92
CA ARG A 685 16.34 64.74 -17.92
C ARG A 685 17.77 64.27 -17.67
N ASP A 686 18.49 63.95 -18.74
CA ASP A 686 19.90 63.53 -18.71
C ASP A 686 20.18 62.36 -17.73
N GLY A 687 19.23 61.43 -17.59
CA GLY A 687 19.37 60.27 -16.71
C GLY A 687 19.15 60.54 -15.22
N ALA A 688 18.48 61.65 -14.87
CA ALA A 688 18.08 61.96 -13.49
C ALA A 688 16.72 62.71 -13.42
N CYS A 689 15.96 62.47 -12.34
CA CYS A 689 14.76 63.26 -12.04
C CYS A 689 15.17 64.64 -11.50
N ALA A 690 14.77 65.70 -12.20
CA ALA A 690 15.12 67.07 -11.82
C ALA A 690 13.91 68.01 -11.88
N ALA A 691 13.86 68.97 -10.95
CA ALA A 691 12.88 70.05 -10.98
C ALA A 691 13.07 70.91 -12.24
N PRO A 692 11.99 71.44 -12.83
CA PRO A 692 12.10 72.31 -13.99
C PRO A 692 12.94 73.55 -13.64
N LYS A 693 14.01 73.81 -14.41
CA LYS A 693 14.77 75.06 -14.29
C LYS A 693 13.82 76.24 -14.50
N LYS A 694 13.78 77.17 -13.55
CA LYS A 694 13.14 78.47 -13.74
C LYS A 694 13.71 79.12 -15.00
N ALA A 695 12.82 79.66 -15.84
CA ALA A 695 13.21 80.43 -17.01
C ALA A 695 13.91 81.71 -16.54
N ASP A 696 15.23 81.74 -16.67
CA ASP A 696 15.99 82.98 -16.60
C ASP A 696 16.10 83.59 -18.01
N ASP A 697 15.92 84.91 -18.03
CA ASP A 697 15.70 85.78 -19.18
C ASP A 697 16.83 85.74 -20.22
N GLY A 698 16.47 85.68 -21.51
CA GLY A 698 17.31 86.22 -22.60
C GLY A 698 17.52 85.30 -23.80
N CYS A 699 16.66 85.43 -24.81
CA CYS A 699 16.86 84.90 -26.17
C CYS A 699 18.18 85.36 -26.82
N SER A 700 18.77 84.53 -27.71
CA SER A 700 19.11 84.90 -29.11
C SER A 700 19.97 83.88 -29.87
N CYS A 701 19.45 83.48 -31.06
CA CYS A 701 20.15 83.12 -32.32
C CYS A 701 21.10 81.89 -32.35
N THR A 702 21.07 81.00 -33.36
CA THR A 702 21.12 81.25 -34.81
C THR A 702 20.87 79.96 -35.61
N THR A 703 20.34 80.13 -36.82
CA THR A 703 20.22 79.16 -37.92
C THR A 703 21.57 78.65 -38.43
N GLY A 704 21.72 77.34 -38.70
CA GLY A 704 22.92 76.78 -39.33
C GLY A 704 22.76 75.33 -39.85
N SER A 705 22.29 75.24 -41.11
CA SER A 705 22.64 74.28 -42.17
C SER A 705 23.33 72.93 -41.87
N ARG A 706 22.61 71.86 -42.24
CA ARG A 706 22.97 70.60 -42.94
C ARG A 706 24.45 70.25 -43.28
N ALA A 707 24.72 68.96 -42.99
CA ALA A 707 25.36 67.91 -43.84
C ALA A 707 26.88 67.68 -43.71
N PRO A 708 27.41 66.50 -44.14
CA PRO A 708 26.93 65.13 -43.86
C PRO A 708 28.11 64.16 -43.58
N ALA A 709 27.83 62.94 -43.11
CA ALA A 709 28.71 61.80 -43.39
C ALA A 709 27.93 60.49 -43.30
N SER A 710 27.62 59.91 -44.46
CA SER A 710 27.38 58.47 -44.59
C SER A 710 28.38 57.91 -45.61
N GLY A 711 29.02 56.81 -45.20
CA GLY A 711 29.13 55.59 -45.98
C GLY A 711 30.10 55.55 -47.17
N ALA A 712 30.93 54.50 -47.17
CA ALA A 712 31.37 53.78 -48.35
C ALA A 712 31.89 52.38 -47.93
N PRO A 713 31.94 51.38 -48.84
CA PRO A 713 30.82 50.85 -49.62
C PRO A 713 30.87 49.30 -49.76
N LEU A 714 29.79 48.68 -50.28
CA LEU A 714 29.77 47.69 -51.40
C LEU A 714 28.38 47.01 -51.46
N PHE A 715 27.59 47.31 -52.50
CA PHE A 715 27.28 46.41 -53.65
C PHE A 715 26.30 45.26 -53.33
N LEU A 716 25.00 45.44 -53.63
CA LEU A 716 24.25 44.87 -54.79
C LEU A 716 23.54 43.55 -54.37
N MET A 717 22.30 43.21 -54.70
CA MET A 717 21.27 43.72 -55.62
C MET A 717 19.96 42.99 -55.24
N MET A 718 18.82 43.68 -55.21
CA MET A 718 17.50 43.06 -55.20
C MET A 718 16.94 42.98 -56.63
N LEU A 719 16.00 42.05 -56.84
CA LEU A 719 14.94 41.97 -57.86
C LEU A 719 15.19 41.13 -59.12
N GLY A 720 14.22 40.23 -59.39
CA GLY A 720 14.00 39.69 -60.73
C GLY A 720 13.03 38.51 -60.81
N LEU A 721 11.73 38.83 -60.87
CA LEU A 721 10.64 38.17 -61.61
C LEU A 721 10.76 36.70 -62.11
N ALA A 722 9.62 36.01 -61.88
CA ALA A 722 8.90 35.12 -62.80
C ALA A 722 9.43 33.69 -63.09
N GLY A 723 8.49 32.74 -63.04
CA GLY A 723 8.56 31.52 -63.87
C GLY A 723 8.35 30.20 -63.13
N PHE A 724 7.10 29.73 -63.13
CA PHE A 724 6.68 28.41 -63.66
C PHE A 724 7.56 27.15 -63.48
N PHE A 725 6.85 26.06 -63.13
CA PHE A 725 7.12 24.62 -63.33
C PHE A 725 8.04 23.85 -62.35
N LEU A 726 7.37 23.05 -61.51
CA LEU A 726 7.48 21.59 -61.34
C LEU A 726 8.85 20.91 -61.12
N ARG A 727 8.78 20.03 -60.09
CA ARG A 727 9.22 18.62 -60.02
C ARG A 727 10.60 18.30 -59.41
N ARG A 728 10.50 17.33 -58.47
CA ARG A 728 11.42 16.23 -58.13
C ARG A 728 12.69 16.63 -57.38
N ARG A 729 13.27 15.82 -56.49
CA ARG A 729 12.98 14.57 -55.73
C ARG A 729 14.36 14.23 -55.11
N ALA A 730 14.37 13.61 -53.94
CA ALA A 730 15.54 12.96 -53.30
C ALA A 730 16.60 13.94 -52.78
N LEU A 731 17.15 13.79 -51.58
CA LEU A 731 17.30 12.60 -50.73
C LEU A 731 16.51 12.69 -49.43
#